data_AF-A0A7R5KJR9-F1
#
_entry.id   AF-A0A7R5KJR9-F1
#
_cell.length_a   1.000
_cell.length_b   1.000
_cell.length_c   1.000
_cell.angle_alpha   90.00
_cell.angle_beta   90.00
_cell.angle_gamma   90.00
#
_symmetry.space_group_name_H-M   'P 1'
#
loop_
_entity.id
_entity.type
_entity.pdbx_description
1 polymer ?
#
loop_
_entity_poly.entity_id
_entity_poly.type
_entity_poly.pdbx_seq_one_letter_code
_entity_poly.pdbx_strand_id
1 'polypeptide(L)'
;MEWGGEYSLDSSNLDCLLNVLPGELEIQQILSDVDEKIKNNSSSIEKCLKDLQKEVNEICTDEILQSTTDCIQWLNNCNFSSLRSSSTDHGELTEFLRTLQSLLKNEQNQEEMVLHFLLDLSSQCGVSFPCTPTGTSFELTSSLHTIEDDSAMDVKSLWDDVRLHLRQFLINRLQSQEEANATALQQQMEFKTQCIQQLLFLYPESEVLTKYQNMQNKLVSDLLQNCILSSCGETNFDKVVHGYQSSIPTLCTMIKEDLYILSGTIDPSSSLKFINETYLDTITEEMTVLLERLCELQFKENALHIVKANKISKKCRGTVHAVASQEYPRKGRNFCLTLYQLKCLSQLIKLFLLMEEKIEELCAEILLLPSFMERNKNVQGVLKRASGELLIGETRANETSVLPEQLLQVEEPILLNFGWRNAFKDLSSSVAHCITIAIEDFSSKILQHEQKEEFSAAGCTMSLVNNQQMRESCRAVQEEEQPKRIAKFCSDIMEELDTLLPLALACRDDSLQEIRANFVEACSKVATAVLARLEEKSKDIPSKAPLQDLCAALSTAIYVFQHFTMYSNLMRETSKNPLFLVLVQQYQEFISVLQFQVTNYCIRVCATSILQDAESHHWDDYKAFYEGERCSFSVQMWHYFCCAIRHDLWTILPPKTAQEILTDILEQSLDILSSRYCQVHPSYKRTPQIRIDIAAILMSTEDMLWSSCSSVQEFLNPHEDRDLKIYKIHSHCNNLISVLAILTSPLKNLYETLLNSCGEHLPQESSEVFYHPSHWLFCIPSSCFFLLKIPSAREMAAQGQLKLLLSQPYCNLNLLLDTLLHHDCLLVKILLRSSGHEALNRDEQSSLLEQINNKEPTLIETIFTVLSYCTLSPKSLGIAFETYMEKEQLWNCLYSMTVSSCGESEPEVIRCLKLTLINSVKGVVKQIISLMHSWEATENYGTYQHKQIVPESLLKTVPKEWNYTPREMKRKESGKCFTRLAAQAVSIVISKLPTVIACLPPPIKYFFFLAERKMSRNFAELKKAGLLVWNLILIICRIFEDGNTAELLTGATLDRWSKEKLSLVRVCLESIMGKQKSGPKQVTQKIIQNIEQQRPNWIESQLLKARKLSTDCASDTVEGATLEEGGIAFGFTEQKINMMVLDICHKPGGSEYLRQIYHIIQLNEEYLKDQLSCENSSEDGVMSSQCLPLTLKGREEQPVFNPFQVYRQSCAKVFNQSTSTEWNWDWSNLLPSCLGLNQMTFRVLLTHSYSSHL
;
A
#
# COMPACT_ATOMS: atom_id res chain seq x y z
N MET A 1 14.80 39.15 24.52
CA MET A 1 14.87 39.04 23.04
C MET A 1 15.40 37.67 22.67
N GLU A 2 14.57 36.65 22.87
CA GLU A 2 14.70 35.36 22.19
C GLU A 2 14.13 35.51 20.78
N TRP A 3 14.60 34.66 19.87
CA TRP A 3 14.41 34.80 18.45
C TRP A 3 12.96 34.53 18.05
N GLY A 4 12.16 35.60 18.01
CA GLY A 4 10.85 35.63 17.36
C GLY A 4 11.03 35.55 15.84
N GLY A 5 11.08 34.33 15.34
CA GLY A 5 10.55 33.99 14.04
C GLY A 5 9.52 32.91 14.32
N GLU A 6 8.24 33.23 14.17
CA GLU A 6 7.18 32.23 14.06
C GLU A 6 7.56 31.32 12.90
N TYR A 7 8.08 30.13 13.22
CA TYR A 7 8.10 29.06 12.26
C TYR A 7 6.71 28.44 12.31
N SER A 8 6.00 28.51 11.19
CA SER A 8 4.93 27.57 10.89
C SER A 8 5.41 26.16 11.28
N LEU A 9 4.54 25.37 11.92
CA LEU A 9 4.77 23.94 12.02
C LEU A 9 4.78 23.38 10.58
N ASP A 10 5.92 23.46 9.90
CA ASP A 10 6.06 22.91 8.57
C ASP A 10 5.98 21.39 8.68
N SER A 11 5.03 20.85 7.93
CA SER A 11 4.84 19.45 7.54
C SER A 11 6.11 18.74 7.04
N SER A 12 7.20 19.46 6.82
CA SER A 12 8.51 18.95 6.39
C SER A 12 9.16 17.93 7.34
N ASN A 13 8.72 17.82 8.61
CA ASN A 13 9.18 16.75 9.50
C ASN A 13 8.49 15.40 9.23
N LEU A 14 7.30 15.39 8.61
CA LEU A 14 6.60 14.15 8.22
C LEU A 14 7.19 13.52 6.95
N ASP A 15 7.75 14.31 6.03
CA ASP A 15 8.34 13.82 4.77
C ASP A 15 9.42 12.73 5.00
N CYS A 16 10.15 12.76 6.13
CA CYS A 16 11.12 11.73 6.50
C CYS A 16 10.49 10.51 7.19
N LEU A 17 9.34 10.68 7.86
CA LEU A 17 8.62 9.61 8.58
C LEU A 17 7.79 8.72 7.65
N LEU A 18 7.34 9.26 6.52
CA LEU A 18 6.44 8.55 5.59
C LEU A 18 7.11 7.38 4.84
N ASN A 19 8.45 7.27 4.87
CA ASN A 19 9.17 6.24 4.10
C ASN A 19 9.61 5.02 4.91
N VAL A 20 9.67 5.06 6.25
CA VAL A 20 10.05 3.92 7.13
C VAL A 20 9.33 4.08 8.47
N LEU A 21 8.63 3.03 8.94
CA LEU A 21 8.03 3.00 10.28
C LEU A 21 9.15 3.05 11.33
N PRO A 22 9.17 4.05 12.23
CA PRO A 22 10.21 4.15 13.24
C PRO A 22 10.04 3.08 14.33
N GLY A 23 11.15 2.49 14.79
CA GLY A 23 11.19 1.53 15.89
C GLY A 23 10.82 2.12 17.26
N GLU A 24 10.59 1.29 18.27
CA GLU A 24 10.10 1.71 19.60
C GLU A 24 11.06 2.68 20.32
N LEU A 25 12.37 2.45 20.21
CA LEU A 25 13.41 3.38 20.68
C LEU A 25 13.42 4.71 19.92
N GLU A 26 13.02 4.70 18.65
CA GLU A 26 12.97 5.87 17.79
C GLU A 26 11.75 6.72 18.13
N ILE A 27 10.61 6.10 18.44
CA ILE A 27 9.43 6.77 18.99
C ILE A 27 9.78 7.40 20.35
N GLN A 28 10.43 6.67 21.26
CA GLN A 28 10.86 7.23 22.55
C GLN A 28 11.82 8.41 22.39
N GLN A 29 12.73 8.36 21.42
CA GLN A 29 13.66 9.45 21.18
C GLN A 29 12.97 10.67 20.53
N ILE A 30 12.05 10.45 19.59
CA ILE A 30 11.21 11.51 19.02
C ILE A 30 10.36 12.15 20.11
N LEU A 31 9.74 11.33 20.98
CA LEU A 31 8.98 11.81 22.12
C LEU A 31 9.86 12.60 23.09
N SER A 32 11.06 12.13 23.40
CA SER A 32 12.01 12.88 24.25
C SER A 32 12.45 14.21 23.61
N ASP A 33 12.69 14.24 22.31
CA ASP A 33 13.08 15.46 21.59
C ASP A 33 11.89 16.43 21.49
N VAL A 34 10.68 15.90 21.32
CA VAL A 34 9.42 16.65 21.36
C VAL A 34 9.16 17.18 22.77
N ASP A 35 9.35 16.39 23.82
CA ASP A 35 9.22 16.79 25.21
C ASP A 35 10.21 17.91 25.56
N GLU A 36 11.46 17.81 25.10
CA GLU A 36 12.46 18.88 25.30
C GLU A 36 12.05 20.16 24.56
N LYS A 37 11.53 20.05 23.33
CA LYS A 37 10.98 21.18 22.58
C LYS A 37 9.72 21.75 23.21
N ILE A 38 8.80 20.92 23.69
CA ILE A 38 7.59 21.33 24.40
C ILE A 38 7.96 22.03 25.69
N LYS A 39 8.98 21.55 26.42
CA LYS A 39 9.48 22.21 27.63
C LYS A 39 10.09 23.57 27.33
N ASN A 40 10.83 23.70 26.23
CA ASN A 40 11.40 24.97 25.76
C ASN A 40 10.32 25.93 25.23
N ASN A 41 9.30 25.41 24.55
CA ASN A 41 8.13 26.19 24.12
C ASN A 41 7.30 26.61 25.33
N SER A 42 7.07 25.72 26.29
CA SER A 42 6.36 26.01 27.54
C SER A 42 7.08 27.08 28.34
N SER A 43 8.41 27.04 28.44
CA SER A 43 9.17 28.09 29.12
C SER A 43 9.15 29.41 28.37
N SER A 44 9.17 29.38 27.03
CA SER A 44 9.01 30.57 26.19
C SER A 44 7.61 31.17 26.27
N ILE A 45 6.57 30.34 26.26
CA ILE A 45 5.16 30.73 26.43
C ILE A 45 4.96 31.28 27.84
N GLU A 46 5.49 30.63 28.87
CA GLU A 46 5.39 31.11 30.25
C GLU A 46 6.09 32.47 30.41
N LYS A 47 7.22 32.67 29.75
CA LYS A 47 7.93 33.96 29.71
C LYS A 47 7.13 35.02 28.94
N CYS A 48 6.56 34.66 27.79
CA CYS A 48 5.70 35.55 27.01
C CYS A 48 4.42 35.91 27.77
N LEU A 49 3.80 34.97 28.49
CA LEU A 49 2.65 35.21 29.37
C LEU A 49 3.02 36.10 30.56
N LYS A 50 4.24 35.99 31.10
CA LYS A 50 4.76 36.92 32.13
C LYS A 50 5.00 38.31 31.58
N ASP A 51 5.52 38.41 30.35
CA ASP A 51 5.70 39.69 29.66
C ASP A 51 4.33 40.33 29.35
N LEU A 52 3.35 39.55 28.88
CA LEU A 52 1.96 39.96 28.65
C LEU A 52 1.28 40.38 29.95
N GLN A 53 1.43 39.60 31.03
CA GLN A 53 0.91 39.94 32.36
C GLN A 53 1.49 41.29 32.83
N LYS A 54 2.76 41.55 32.55
CA LYS A 54 3.40 42.81 32.88
C LYS A 54 2.80 43.97 32.07
N GLU A 55 2.58 43.79 30.77
CA GLU A 55 1.91 44.79 29.92
C GLU A 55 0.45 45.05 30.33
N VAL A 56 -0.33 44.00 30.60
CA VAL A 56 -1.73 44.14 31.04
C VAL A 56 -1.83 44.86 32.39
N ASN A 57 -0.93 44.55 33.34
CA ASN A 57 -0.85 45.25 34.63
C ASN A 57 -0.35 46.71 34.50
N GLU A 58 0.35 47.07 33.42
CA GLU A 58 0.70 48.46 33.12
C GLU A 58 -0.50 49.24 32.55
N ILE A 59 -1.46 48.57 31.90
CA ILE A 59 -2.65 49.18 31.27
C ILE A 59 -3.84 49.26 32.25
N CYS A 60 -4.04 48.27 33.12
CA CYS A 60 -5.11 48.23 34.12
C CYS A 60 -4.64 48.82 35.47
N THR A 61 -5.07 50.03 35.81
CA THR A 61 -4.69 50.68 37.08
C THR A 61 -5.51 50.23 38.29
N ASP A 62 -6.67 49.58 38.07
CA ASP A 62 -7.67 49.41 39.14
C ASP A 62 -7.67 48.00 39.77
N GLU A 63 -7.06 46.98 39.14
CA GLU A 63 -6.82 45.64 39.71
C GLU A 63 -5.49 45.03 39.23
N ILE A 64 -4.61 44.64 40.17
CA ILE A 64 -3.32 43.97 39.86
C ILE A 64 -3.56 42.47 39.71
N LEU A 65 -3.41 41.93 38.50
CA LEU A 65 -3.57 40.50 38.21
C LEU A 65 -2.36 39.72 38.75
N GLN A 66 -2.58 38.86 39.75
CA GLN A 66 -1.51 38.16 40.48
C GLN A 66 -1.02 36.87 39.80
N SER A 67 -1.83 36.23 38.93
CA SER A 67 -1.41 35.03 38.19
C SER A 67 -1.60 35.17 36.67
N THR A 68 -0.84 34.39 35.90
CA THR A 68 -0.99 34.28 34.44
C THR A 68 -2.34 33.67 34.05
N THR A 69 -2.96 32.88 34.95
CA THR A 69 -4.29 32.29 34.77
C THR A 69 -5.39 33.33 34.92
N ASP A 70 -5.24 34.25 35.87
CA ASP A 70 -6.14 35.40 36.03
C ASP A 70 -6.04 36.35 34.83
N CYS A 71 -4.84 36.53 34.26
CA CYS A 71 -4.63 37.33 33.04
C CYS A 71 -5.38 36.76 31.82
N ILE A 72 -5.34 35.44 31.62
CA ILE A 72 -6.06 34.77 30.54
C ILE A 72 -7.58 34.76 30.80
N GLN A 73 -8.02 34.53 32.03
CA GLN A 73 -9.44 34.62 32.39
C GLN A 73 -9.99 36.03 32.25
N TRP A 74 -9.18 37.05 32.56
CA TRP A 74 -9.51 38.45 32.33
C TRP A 74 -9.67 38.70 30.83
N LEU A 75 -8.70 38.29 29.99
CA LEU A 75 -8.78 38.42 28.53
C LEU A 75 -10.01 37.71 27.92
N ASN A 76 -10.38 36.53 28.44
CA ASN A 76 -11.54 35.76 27.93
C ASN A 76 -12.91 36.31 28.41
N ASN A 77 -12.96 36.95 29.58
CA ASN A 77 -14.20 37.50 30.15
C ASN A 77 -14.34 39.02 29.95
N CYS A 78 -13.30 39.67 29.41
CA CYS A 78 -13.36 41.06 29.02
C CYS A 78 -14.30 41.24 27.82
N ASN A 79 -15.49 41.76 28.09
CA ASN A 79 -16.28 42.42 27.05
C ASN A 79 -15.48 43.63 26.56
N PHE A 80 -14.76 43.49 25.44
CA PHE A 80 -14.02 44.58 24.79
C PHE A 80 -14.93 45.76 24.40
N SER A 81 -16.25 45.58 24.39
CA SER A 81 -17.24 46.64 24.29
C SER A 81 -17.31 47.59 25.51
N SER A 82 -16.62 47.26 26.61
CA SER A 82 -16.60 48.02 27.86
C SER A 82 -15.24 48.62 28.22
N LEU A 83 -14.17 48.33 27.46
CA LEU A 83 -12.97 49.18 27.49
C LEU A 83 -13.41 50.55 26.99
N ARG A 84 -13.14 51.60 27.78
CA ARG A 84 -13.46 53.00 27.45
C ARG A 84 -13.31 53.22 25.96
N SER A 85 -14.42 53.43 25.25
CA SER A 85 -14.38 54.04 23.93
C SER A 85 -13.56 55.32 24.09
N SER A 86 -12.38 55.40 23.49
CA SER A 86 -11.74 56.69 23.29
C SER A 86 -12.79 57.52 22.57
N SER A 87 -13.29 58.56 23.23
CA SER A 87 -14.22 59.50 22.61
C SER A 87 -13.39 60.34 21.64
N THR A 88 -12.93 59.73 20.56
CA THR A 88 -12.22 60.40 19.48
C THR A 88 -13.19 61.44 18.93
N ASP A 89 -12.75 62.69 18.90
CA ASP A 89 -13.60 63.79 18.48
C ASP A 89 -14.13 63.51 17.07
N HIS A 90 -15.43 63.73 16.88
CA HIS A 90 -16.17 63.40 15.67
C HIS A 90 -15.54 64.07 14.43
N GLY A 91 -15.04 65.30 14.61
CA GLY A 91 -14.32 66.05 13.58
C GLY A 91 -13.05 65.36 13.07
N GLU A 92 -12.25 64.76 13.97
CA GLU A 92 -11.00 64.08 13.59
C GLU A 92 -11.27 62.76 12.87
N LEU A 93 -12.29 62.02 13.30
CA LEU A 93 -12.70 60.76 12.68
C LEU A 93 -13.29 60.97 11.27
N THR A 94 -14.12 62.01 11.10
CA THR A 94 -14.66 62.36 9.78
C THR A 94 -13.58 62.86 8.82
N GLU A 95 -12.58 63.59 9.31
CA GLU A 95 -11.44 64.04 8.49
C GLU A 95 -10.52 62.88 8.09
N PHE A 96 -10.27 61.93 8.99
CA PHE A 96 -9.55 60.68 8.69
C PHE A 96 -10.26 59.85 7.61
N LEU A 97 -11.55 59.57 7.79
CA LEU A 97 -12.34 58.78 6.83
C LEU A 97 -12.48 59.47 5.47
N ARG A 98 -12.65 60.79 5.45
CA ARG A 98 -12.70 61.57 4.19
C ARG A 98 -11.36 61.53 3.47
N THR A 99 -10.24 61.53 4.20
CA THR A 99 -8.89 61.42 3.63
C THR A 99 -8.65 60.03 3.06
N LEU A 100 -9.01 58.97 3.79
CA LEU A 100 -9.04 57.57 3.30
C LEU A 100 -9.87 57.43 2.02
N GLN A 101 -11.09 57.96 2.04
CA GLN A 101 -12.00 57.91 0.90
C GLN A 101 -11.43 58.67 -0.31
N SER A 102 -10.83 59.84 -0.08
CA SER A 102 -10.18 60.61 -1.14
C SER A 102 -8.97 59.89 -1.73
N LEU A 103 -8.22 59.16 -0.91
CA LEU A 103 -7.06 58.38 -1.35
C LEU A 103 -7.51 57.23 -2.25
N LEU A 104 -8.52 56.49 -1.83
CA LEU A 104 -9.09 55.37 -2.58
C LEU A 104 -9.76 55.83 -3.90
N LYS A 105 -10.38 57.02 -3.94
CA LYS A 105 -11.03 57.54 -5.15
C LYS A 105 -10.07 58.19 -6.16
N ASN A 106 -8.98 58.80 -5.69
CA ASN A 106 -8.12 59.65 -6.53
C ASN A 106 -6.80 58.98 -6.95
N GLU A 107 -6.30 57.99 -6.20
CA GLU A 107 -5.02 57.32 -6.47
C GLU A 107 -5.23 55.83 -6.80
N GLN A 108 -4.65 55.36 -7.90
CA GLN A 108 -4.78 53.96 -8.35
C GLN A 108 -3.81 53.03 -7.57
N ASN A 109 -4.27 51.84 -7.19
CA ASN A 109 -3.50 50.76 -6.52
C ASN A 109 -3.06 51.08 -5.08
N GLN A 110 -3.87 51.81 -4.32
CA GLN A 110 -3.62 52.11 -2.90
C GLN A 110 -4.41 51.23 -1.94
N GLU A 111 -5.33 50.40 -2.45
CA GLU A 111 -6.29 49.59 -1.69
C GLU A 111 -5.58 48.59 -0.76
N GLU A 112 -4.52 47.94 -1.25
CA GLU A 112 -3.73 46.97 -0.47
C GLU A 112 -2.91 47.65 0.64
N MET A 113 -2.36 48.85 0.36
CA MET A 113 -1.67 49.67 1.35
C MET A 113 -2.64 50.13 2.44
N VAL A 114 -3.85 50.58 2.04
CA VAL A 114 -4.89 51.01 2.97
C VAL A 114 -5.39 49.85 3.83
N LEU A 115 -5.58 48.65 3.28
CA LEU A 115 -5.97 47.46 4.04
C LEU A 115 -4.91 47.07 5.07
N HIS A 116 -3.63 47.02 4.66
CA HIS A 116 -2.52 46.77 5.58
C HIS A 116 -2.43 47.85 6.65
N PHE A 117 -2.62 49.11 6.28
CA PHE A 117 -2.60 50.23 7.22
C PHE A 117 -3.75 50.17 8.23
N LEU A 118 -4.97 49.79 7.81
CA LEU A 118 -6.13 49.63 8.70
C LEU A 118 -5.95 48.43 9.65
N LEU A 119 -5.37 47.32 9.18
CA LEU A 119 -5.01 46.17 10.02
C LEU A 119 -3.88 46.52 11.00
N ASP A 120 -2.87 47.27 10.56
CA ASP A 120 -1.78 47.77 11.41
C ASP A 120 -2.31 48.76 12.46
N LEU A 121 -3.24 49.64 12.09
CA LEU A 121 -3.93 50.53 13.02
C LEU A 121 -4.75 49.75 14.05
N SER A 122 -5.52 48.76 13.61
CA SER A 122 -6.33 47.94 14.51
C SER A 122 -5.46 47.15 15.48
N SER A 123 -4.36 46.56 14.99
CA SER A 123 -3.45 45.74 15.81
C SER A 123 -2.54 46.56 16.73
N GLN A 124 -2.00 47.70 16.29
CA GLN A 124 -1.10 48.54 17.10
C GLN A 124 -1.85 49.46 18.06
N CYS A 125 -3.02 49.95 17.65
CA CYS A 125 -3.75 50.98 18.40
C CYS A 125 -5.00 50.45 19.09
N GLY A 126 -5.38 49.17 18.88
CA GLY A 126 -6.57 48.58 19.48
C GLY A 126 -7.89 49.17 18.97
N VAL A 127 -7.86 49.85 17.83
CA VAL A 127 -9.04 50.50 17.24
C VAL A 127 -9.92 49.44 16.58
N SER A 128 -11.18 49.36 17.03
CA SER A 128 -12.20 48.50 16.40
C SER A 128 -12.99 49.30 15.38
N PHE A 129 -13.04 48.78 14.15
CA PHE A 129 -13.86 49.36 13.10
C PHE A 129 -15.26 48.72 13.10
N PRO A 130 -16.34 49.48 12.85
CA PRO A 130 -17.70 48.94 12.86
C PRO A 130 -17.90 47.84 11.81
N CYS A 131 -18.34 46.66 12.26
CA CYS A 131 -18.66 45.49 11.43
C CYS A 131 -20.18 45.25 11.32
N THR A 132 -21.00 46.31 11.37
CA THR A 132 -22.47 46.15 11.32
C THR A 132 -22.93 45.70 9.92
N PRO A 133 -23.89 44.76 9.82
CA PRO A 133 -24.41 44.28 8.54
C PRO A 133 -25.03 45.41 7.74
N THR A 134 -24.88 45.35 6.42
CA THR A 134 -25.46 46.34 5.51
C THR A 134 -26.99 46.17 5.49
N GLY A 135 -27.73 47.09 6.12
CA GLY A 135 -29.19 47.21 5.94
C GLY A 135 -30.10 47.01 7.15
N THR A 136 -29.60 46.73 8.36
CA THR A 136 -30.46 46.78 9.56
C THR A 136 -30.61 48.21 10.06
N SER A 137 -31.82 48.76 9.94
CA SER A 137 -32.27 49.88 10.77
C SER A 137 -32.13 49.48 12.24
N PHE A 138 -31.54 50.34 13.06
CA PHE A 138 -31.47 50.14 14.50
C PHE A 138 -32.88 49.92 15.08
N GLU A 139 -33.21 48.69 15.48
CA GLU A 139 -34.22 48.50 16.53
C GLU A 139 -33.54 48.74 17.88
N LEU A 140 -33.36 50.02 18.21
CA LEU A 140 -33.18 50.42 19.60
C LEU A 140 -34.54 50.24 20.28
N THR A 141 -34.67 49.23 21.14
CA THR A 141 -35.78 49.15 22.08
C THR A 141 -35.89 50.49 22.80
N SER A 142 -37.03 51.13 22.58
CA SER A 142 -37.44 52.45 23.04
C SER A 142 -37.03 52.76 24.48
N SER A 143 -36.17 53.77 24.66
CA SER A 143 -36.33 54.72 25.75
C SER A 143 -36.54 56.10 25.13
N LEU A 144 -37.79 56.58 25.23
CA LEU A 144 -38.23 57.87 24.73
C LEU A 144 -37.48 58.96 25.50
N HIS A 145 -36.43 59.57 24.90
CA HIS A 145 -35.97 60.97 25.06
C HIS A 145 -34.47 61.18 24.71
N THR A 146 -33.99 60.72 23.55
CA THR A 146 -32.73 61.22 22.99
C THR A 146 -32.92 61.59 21.53
N ILE A 147 -32.58 62.85 21.22
CA ILE A 147 -32.52 63.43 19.87
C ILE A 147 -31.58 62.57 19.02
N GLU A 148 -32.01 62.15 17.82
CA GLU A 148 -31.14 61.50 16.84
C GLU A 148 -30.01 62.49 16.47
N ASP A 149 -28.77 62.09 16.74
CA ASP A 149 -27.58 62.89 16.47
C ASP A 149 -27.23 62.74 14.98
N ASP A 150 -27.65 63.70 14.15
CA ASP A 150 -27.39 63.74 12.68
C ASP A 150 -25.89 63.54 12.34
N SER A 151 -25.01 63.88 13.28
CA SER A 151 -23.57 63.72 13.14
C SER A 151 -23.16 62.24 13.02
N ALA A 152 -23.75 61.31 13.78
CA ALA A 152 -23.35 59.89 13.78
C ALA A 152 -23.67 59.16 12.45
N MET A 153 -24.64 59.67 11.69
CA MET A 153 -25.01 59.16 10.36
C MET A 153 -23.94 59.47 9.30
N ASP A 154 -23.26 60.62 9.40
CA ASP A 154 -22.21 61.04 8.45
C ASP A 154 -20.95 60.16 8.53
N VAL A 155 -20.50 59.78 9.74
CA VAL A 155 -19.34 58.87 9.93
C VAL A 155 -19.64 57.49 9.36
N LYS A 156 -20.85 56.98 9.62
CA LYS A 156 -21.26 55.64 9.18
C LYS A 156 -21.31 55.56 7.66
N SER A 157 -21.88 56.57 7.00
CA SER A 157 -21.92 56.62 5.54
C SER A 157 -20.53 56.71 4.89
N LEU A 158 -19.61 57.50 5.46
CA LEU A 158 -18.23 57.61 4.99
C LEU A 158 -17.45 56.29 5.16
N TRP A 159 -17.64 55.59 6.28
CA TRP A 159 -17.05 54.28 6.51
C TRP A 159 -17.64 53.22 5.57
N ASP A 160 -18.95 53.24 5.34
CA ASP A 160 -19.63 52.34 4.40
C ASP A 160 -19.09 52.49 2.97
N ASP A 161 -18.83 53.73 2.53
CA ASP A 161 -18.21 54.01 1.23
C ASP A 161 -16.77 53.44 1.12
N VAL A 162 -15.95 53.61 2.16
CA VAL A 162 -14.58 53.07 2.21
C VAL A 162 -14.61 51.53 2.20
N ARG A 163 -15.47 50.91 3.03
CA ARG A 163 -15.66 49.46 3.07
C ARG A 163 -16.17 48.89 1.75
N LEU A 164 -17.05 49.61 1.05
CA LEU A 164 -17.57 49.18 -0.25
C LEU A 164 -16.47 49.14 -1.31
N HIS A 165 -15.62 50.17 -1.34
CA HIS A 165 -14.51 50.27 -2.30
C HIS A 165 -13.48 49.15 -2.09
N LEU A 166 -13.05 48.93 -0.83
CA LEU A 166 -12.13 47.86 -0.48
C LEU A 166 -12.72 46.47 -0.76
N ARG A 167 -14.02 46.27 -0.50
CA ARG A 167 -14.73 45.02 -0.84
C ARG A 167 -14.70 44.75 -2.34
N GLN A 168 -15.00 45.75 -3.17
CA GLN A 168 -14.98 45.59 -4.63
C GLN A 168 -13.58 45.20 -5.12
N PHE A 169 -12.53 45.82 -4.58
CA PHE A 169 -11.15 45.46 -4.88
C PHE A 169 -10.83 43.99 -4.53
N LEU A 170 -11.17 43.56 -3.30
CA LEU A 170 -10.93 42.18 -2.85
C LEU A 170 -11.71 41.14 -3.66
N ILE A 171 -12.98 41.41 -3.97
CA ILE A 171 -13.81 40.54 -4.82
C ILE A 171 -13.23 40.46 -6.24
N ASN A 172 -12.81 41.58 -6.83
CA ASN A 172 -12.20 41.58 -8.17
C ASN A 172 -10.88 40.79 -8.20
N ARG A 173 -10.08 40.87 -7.13
CA ARG A 173 -8.84 40.07 -7.01
C ARG A 173 -9.13 38.57 -6.91
N LEU A 174 -10.13 38.18 -6.11
CA LEU A 174 -10.58 36.79 -6.01
C LEU A 174 -11.06 36.24 -7.36
N GLN A 175 -11.70 37.05 -8.21
CA GLN A 175 -12.22 36.65 -9.53
C GLN A 175 -11.15 36.62 -10.65
N SER A 176 -10.10 37.46 -10.58
CA SER A 176 -9.18 37.70 -11.70
C SER A 176 -8.03 36.68 -11.90
N GLN A 177 -7.80 35.76 -10.95
CA GLN A 177 -6.58 34.92 -10.91
C GLN A 177 -6.78 33.46 -11.34
N GLU A 178 -7.96 33.09 -11.87
CA GLU A 178 -8.28 31.70 -12.25
C GLU A 178 -7.58 31.23 -13.54
N GLU A 179 -6.89 32.11 -14.27
CA GLU A 179 -6.26 31.78 -15.58
C GLU A 179 -4.72 31.65 -15.57
N ALA A 180 -4.03 31.72 -14.42
CA ALA A 180 -2.56 31.76 -14.37
C ALA A 180 -1.89 30.48 -13.79
N ASN A 181 -1.35 29.65 -14.69
CA ASN A 181 -0.28 28.63 -14.54
C ASN A 181 -0.13 27.86 -13.19
N ALA A 182 -0.27 26.54 -13.27
CA ALA A 182 -0.27 25.50 -12.22
C ALA A 182 0.98 25.37 -11.30
N THR A 183 1.92 26.32 -11.29
CA THR A 183 3.23 26.14 -10.63
C THR A 183 3.34 26.64 -9.19
N ALA A 184 2.27 27.08 -8.53
CA ALA A 184 2.35 27.40 -7.09
C ALA A 184 1.01 27.30 -6.34
N LEU A 185 0.43 26.09 -6.24
CA LEU A 185 -0.81 25.81 -5.48
C LEU A 185 -0.81 26.42 -4.07
N GLN A 186 0.33 26.37 -3.38
CA GLN A 186 0.47 26.89 -2.02
C GLN A 186 0.41 28.42 -1.95
N GLN A 187 0.97 29.13 -2.94
CA GLN A 187 0.90 30.60 -3.00
C GLN A 187 -0.52 31.08 -3.31
N GLN A 188 -1.27 30.32 -4.12
CA GLN A 188 -2.67 30.61 -4.42
C GLN A 188 -3.57 30.42 -3.19
N MET A 189 -3.33 29.36 -2.39
CA MET A 189 -4.06 29.11 -1.14
C MET A 189 -3.78 30.19 -0.09
N GLU A 190 -2.51 30.57 0.11
CA GLU A 190 -2.13 31.66 1.03
C GLU A 190 -2.79 32.98 0.62
N PHE A 191 -2.80 33.28 -0.68
CA PHE A 191 -3.42 34.48 -1.21
C PHE A 191 -4.96 34.51 -1.02
N LYS A 192 -5.67 33.42 -1.35
CA LYS A 192 -7.13 33.30 -1.13
C LYS A 192 -7.46 33.43 0.36
N THR A 193 -6.67 32.80 1.23
CA THR A 193 -6.81 32.88 2.69
C THR A 193 -6.67 34.33 3.18
N GLN A 194 -5.64 35.05 2.72
CA GLN A 194 -5.44 36.46 3.06
C GLN A 194 -6.62 37.34 2.61
N CYS A 195 -7.16 37.11 1.41
CA CYS A 195 -8.30 37.86 0.91
C CYS A 195 -9.57 37.62 1.75
N ILE A 196 -9.84 36.38 2.15
CA ILE A 196 -10.99 36.04 2.99
C ILE A 196 -10.82 36.62 4.40
N GLN A 197 -9.63 36.55 4.99
CA GLN A 197 -9.34 37.20 6.28
C GLN A 197 -9.53 38.72 6.22
N GLN A 198 -9.10 39.37 5.14
CA GLN A 198 -9.31 40.80 4.92
C GLN A 198 -10.79 41.15 4.71
N LEU A 199 -11.59 40.26 4.11
CA LEU A 199 -13.04 40.43 4.00
C LEU A 199 -13.75 40.27 5.35
N LEU A 200 -13.34 39.29 6.17
CA LEU A 200 -13.84 39.07 7.53
C LEU A 200 -13.51 40.23 8.48
N PHE A 201 -12.43 40.98 8.21
CA PHE A 201 -12.13 42.22 8.92
C PHE A 201 -13.12 43.36 8.60
N LEU A 202 -13.70 43.39 7.40
CA LEU A 202 -14.57 44.48 6.94
C LEU A 202 -16.08 44.19 7.14
N TYR A 203 -16.48 42.92 7.10
CA TYR A 203 -17.87 42.46 7.10
C TYR A 203 -18.06 41.25 8.03
N PRO A 204 -19.28 41.05 8.57
CA PRO A 204 -19.57 39.89 9.39
C PRO A 204 -19.44 38.58 8.59
N GLU A 205 -19.07 37.51 9.28
CA GLU A 205 -18.80 36.18 8.72
C GLU A 205 -19.92 35.68 7.78
N SER A 206 -21.18 35.86 8.16
CA SER A 206 -22.33 35.43 7.36
C SER A 206 -22.44 36.15 6.01
N GLU A 207 -22.09 37.44 5.92
CA GLU A 207 -22.11 38.18 4.65
C GLU A 207 -20.93 37.79 3.75
N VAL A 208 -19.76 37.53 4.34
CA VAL A 208 -18.57 37.09 3.59
C VAL A 208 -18.77 35.68 3.04
N LEU A 209 -19.24 34.75 3.88
CA LEU A 209 -19.52 33.38 3.47
C LEU A 209 -20.57 33.33 2.37
N THR A 210 -21.73 33.98 2.53
CA THR A 210 -22.78 33.96 1.50
C THR A 210 -22.32 34.51 0.15
N LYS A 211 -21.47 35.55 0.13
CA LYS A 211 -20.89 36.07 -1.12
C LYS A 211 -19.88 35.12 -1.73
N TYR A 212 -19.04 34.49 -0.90
CA TYR A 212 -18.07 33.51 -1.34
C TYR A 212 -18.73 32.24 -1.88
N GLN A 213 -19.76 31.73 -1.18
CA GLN A 213 -20.64 30.64 -1.63
C GLN A 213 -21.21 30.94 -3.02
N ASN A 214 -21.80 32.12 -3.22
CA ASN A 214 -22.37 32.49 -4.53
C ASN A 214 -21.34 32.55 -5.66
N MET A 215 -20.10 32.94 -5.37
CA MET A 215 -19.03 32.93 -6.38
C MET A 215 -18.62 31.50 -6.73
N GLN A 216 -18.39 30.66 -5.72
CA GLN A 216 -18.01 29.26 -5.93
C GLN A 216 -19.13 28.45 -6.61
N ASN A 217 -20.39 28.66 -6.22
CA ASN A 217 -21.56 28.06 -6.88
C ASN A 217 -21.60 28.34 -8.38
N LYS A 218 -21.33 29.59 -8.75
CA LYS A 218 -21.31 29.97 -10.16
C LYS A 218 -20.18 29.26 -10.92
N LEU A 219 -19.00 29.15 -10.32
CA LEU A 219 -17.86 28.46 -10.94
C LEU A 219 -18.09 26.96 -11.11
N VAL A 220 -18.65 26.32 -10.07
CA VAL A 220 -19.02 24.89 -10.12
C VAL A 220 -20.09 24.65 -11.17
N SER A 221 -21.12 25.50 -11.22
CA SER A 221 -22.18 25.44 -12.25
C SER A 221 -21.62 25.66 -13.65
N ASP A 222 -20.77 26.67 -13.87
CA ASP A 222 -20.12 26.92 -15.17
C ASP A 222 -19.23 25.74 -15.60
N LEU A 223 -18.45 25.15 -14.69
CA LEU A 223 -17.61 23.97 -14.95
C LEU A 223 -18.46 22.76 -15.40
N LEU A 224 -19.56 22.48 -14.68
CA LEU A 224 -20.44 21.35 -14.98
C LEU A 224 -21.28 21.59 -16.24
N GLN A 225 -21.80 22.81 -16.44
CA GLN A 225 -22.55 23.17 -17.64
C GLN A 225 -21.68 23.17 -18.90
N ASN A 226 -20.39 23.49 -18.80
CA ASN A 226 -19.44 23.36 -19.90
C ASN A 226 -19.28 21.91 -20.39
N CYS A 227 -19.41 20.91 -19.50
CA CYS A 227 -19.48 19.49 -19.87
C CYS A 227 -20.72 19.19 -20.73
N ILE A 228 -21.83 19.90 -20.50
CA ILE A 228 -23.09 19.75 -21.24
C ILE A 228 -23.06 20.53 -22.56
N LEU A 229 -22.52 21.75 -22.58
CA LEU A 229 -22.52 22.65 -23.74
C LEU A 229 -21.48 22.28 -24.80
N SER A 230 -20.31 21.75 -24.41
CA SER A 230 -19.30 21.22 -25.35
C SER A 230 -19.78 20.00 -26.15
N SER A 231 -20.89 19.38 -25.75
CA SER A 231 -21.51 18.23 -26.41
C SER A 231 -22.44 18.58 -27.59
N CYS A 232 -22.41 19.82 -28.11
CA CYS A 232 -23.39 20.31 -29.10
C CYS A 232 -23.32 19.61 -30.48
N GLY A 233 -24.00 18.46 -30.56
CA GLY A 233 -24.30 17.62 -31.72
C GLY A 233 -24.74 16.25 -31.18
N GLU A 234 -25.88 15.71 -31.67
CA GLU A 234 -26.55 14.46 -31.23
C GLU A 234 -25.90 13.81 -29.99
N THR A 235 -26.48 14.05 -28.81
CA THR A 235 -25.89 13.79 -27.49
C THR A 235 -25.39 12.35 -27.32
N ASN A 236 -24.11 12.12 -27.62
CA ASN A 236 -23.41 10.90 -27.25
C ASN A 236 -23.15 10.93 -25.75
N PHE A 237 -23.78 10.01 -25.00
CA PHE A 237 -23.57 9.84 -23.56
C PHE A 237 -22.07 9.78 -23.19
N ASP A 238 -21.22 9.22 -24.04
CA ASP A 238 -19.76 9.19 -23.85
C ASP A 238 -19.11 10.57 -23.68
N LYS A 239 -19.57 11.59 -24.41
CA LYS A 239 -19.02 12.95 -24.29
C LYS A 239 -19.35 13.56 -22.94
N VAL A 240 -20.54 13.27 -22.41
CA VAL A 240 -20.96 13.71 -21.08
C VAL A 240 -20.13 13.00 -20.02
N VAL A 241 -20.02 11.67 -20.08
CA VAL A 241 -19.20 10.89 -19.14
C VAL A 241 -17.76 11.37 -19.15
N HIS A 242 -17.16 11.57 -20.33
CA HIS A 242 -15.80 12.09 -20.44
C HIS A 242 -15.67 13.51 -19.88
N GLY A 243 -16.65 14.39 -20.11
CA GLY A 243 -16.69 15.74 -19.54
C GLY A 243 -16.65 15.71 -18.01
N TYR A 244 -17.50 14.89 -17.37
CA TYR A 244 -17.49 14.71 -15.92
C TYR A 244 -16.21 14.04 -15.42
N GLN A 245 -15.67 13.06 -16.16
CA GLN A 245 -14.41 12.40 -15.84
C GLN A 245 -13.23 13.40 -15.80
N SER A 246 -13.22 14.39 -16.69
CA SER A 246 -12.22 15.46 -16.66
C SER A 246 -12.46 16.50 -15.57
N SER A 247 -13.72 16.78 -15.22
CA SER A 247 -14.08 17.84 -14.28
C SER A 247 -14.04 17.43 -12.80
N ILE A 248 -14.29 16.15 -12.48
CA ILE A 248 -14.29 15.66 -11.09
C ILE A 248 -12.95 15.85 -10.37
N PRO A 249 -11.78 15.57 -10.96
CA PRO A 249 -10.49 15.89 -10.33
C PRO A 249 -10.37 17.37 -9.97
N THR A 250 -10.82 18.27 -10.86
CA THR A 250 -10.83 19.72 -10.61
C THR A 250 -11.78 20.10 -9.47
N LEU A 251 -12.98 19.50 -9.42
CA LEU A 251 -13.92 19.70 -8.30
C LEU A 251 -13.32 19.23 -6.98
N CYS A 252 -12.69 18.05 -6.94
CA CYS A 252 -12.01 17.56 -5.74
C CYS A 252 -10.88 18.50 -5.30
N THR A 253 -10.13 19.10 -6.23
CA THR A 253 -9.10 20.09 -5.88
C THR A 253 -9.69 21.39 -5.35
N MET A 254 -10.79 21.89 -5.93
CA MET A 254 -11.49 23.09 -5.44
C MET A 254 -12.04 22.87 -4.02
N ILE A 255 -12.71 21.73 -3.78
CA ILE A 255 -13.22 21.34 -2.46
C ILE A 255 -12.07 21.23 -1.46
N LYS A 256 -10.94 20.63 -1.86
CA LYS A 256 -9.74 20.52 -1.02
C LYS A 256 -9.20 21.90 -0.65
N GLU A 257 -9.01 22.79 -1.63
CA GLU A 257 -8.54 24.16 -1.41
C GLU A 257 -9.45 24.91 -0.42
N ASP A 258 -10.76 24.90 -0.66
CA ASP A 258 -11.72 25.64 0.15
C ASP A 258 -11.85 25.04 1.57
N LEU A 259 -11.77 23.71 1.72
CA LEU A 259 -11.71 23.05 3.02
C LEU A 259 -10.48 23.51 3.83
N TYR A 260 -9.31 23.63 3.21
CA TYR A 260 -8.11 24.15 3.90
C TYR A 260 -8.23 25.63 4.27
N ILE A 261 -8.80 26.45 3.38
CA ILE A 261 -8.97 27.89 3.62
C ILE A 261 -9.97 28.14 4.76
N LEU A 262 -11.11 27.43 4.73
CA LEU A 262 -12.19 27.61 5.70
C LEU A 262 -11.84 27.00 7.07
N SER A 263 -11.21 25.83 7.11
CA SER A 263 -10.78 25.20 8.38
C SER A 263 -9.76 26.02 9.16
N GLY A 264 -8.99 26.90 8.49
CA GLY A 264 -8.06 27.82 9.15
C GLY A 264 -8.66 29.15 9.60
N THR A 265 -9.90 29.48 9.20
CA THR A 265 -10.49 30.80 9.39
C THR A 265 -11.83 30.79 10.14
N ILE A 266 -12.58 29.68 10.09
CA ILE A 266 -13.96 29.56 10.54
C ILE A 266 -14.15 28.24 11.31
N ASP A 267 -15.23 28.14 12.11
CA ASP A 267 -15.59 26.91 12.83
C ASP A 267 -15.78 25.70 11.87
N PRO A 268 -15.36 24.48 12.27
CA PRO A 268 -15.51 23.27 11.45
C PRO A 268 -16.95 22.96 11.02
N SER A 269 -17.96 23.25 11.85
CA SER A 269 -19.36 22.98 11.52
C SER A 269 -19.87 23.90 10.40
N SER A 270 -19.50 25.19 10.45
CA SER A 270 -19.77 26.17 9.40
C SER A 270 -19.02 25.84 8.10
N SER A 271 -17.80 25.29 8.20
CA SER A 271 -17.02 24.84 7.04
C SER A 271 -17.69 23.65 6.33
N LEU A 272 -18.19 22.67 7.09
CA LEU A 272 -18.93 21.54 6.54
C LEU A 272 -20.26 21.97 5.91
N LYS A 273 -20.98 22.88 6.58
CA LYS A 273 -22.21 23.48 6.04
C LYS A 273 -21.94 24.20 4.71
N PHE A 274 -20.85 24.96 4.62
CA PHE A 274 -20.43 25.61 3.38
C PHE A 274 -20.21 24.60 2.26
N ILE A 275 -19.50 23.49 2.50
CA ILE A 275 -19.24 22.49 1.46
C ILE A 275 -20.54 21.81 0.98
N ASN A 276 -21.45 21.48 1.90
CA ASN A 276 -22.76 20.91 1.55
C ASN A 276 -23.55 21.87 0.64
N GLU A 277 -23.76 23.12 1.08
CA GLU A 277 -24.57 24.11 0.37
C GLU A 277 -23.93 24.57 -0.95
N THR A 278 -22.60 24.62 -1.01
CA THR A 278 -21.89 25.20 -2.16
C THR A 278 -21.62 24.15 -3.24
N TYR A 279 -21.05 23.01 -2.84
CA TYR A 279 -20.58 22.01 -3.80
C TYR A 279 -21.60 20.90 -3.97
N LEU A 280 -22.01 20.23 -2.89
CA LEU A 280 -22.83 19.00 -2.99
C LEU A 280 -24.26 19.29 -3.50
N ASP A 281 -24.87 20.38 -3.05
CA ASP A 281 -26.18 20.81 -3.51
C ASP A 281 -26.14 21.27 -4.97
N THR A 282 -25.17 22.12 -5.35
CA THR A 282 -24.97 22.56 -6.75
C THR A 282 -24.73 21.38 -7.70
N ILE A 283 -23.89 20.41 -7.30
CA ILE A 283 -23.67 19.17 -8.07
C ILE A 283 -24.99 18.40 -8.23
N THR A 284 -25.80 18.30 -7.18
CA THR A 284 -27.09 17.61 -7.20
C THR A 284 -28.08 18.30 -8.16
N GLU A 285 -28.14 19.63 -8.16
CA GLU A 285 -28.98 20.41 -9.06
C GLU A 285 -28.57 20.23 -10.52
N GLU A 286 -27.29 20.42 -10.84
CA GLU A 286 -26.78 20.27 -12.23
C GLU A 286 -26.95 18.84 -12.75
N MET A 287 -26.81 17.84 -11.89
CA MET A 287 -27.07 16.43 -12.24
C MET A 287 -28.55 16.18 -12.53
N THR A 288 -29.45 16.81 -11.78
CA THR A 288 -30.89 16.73 -12.05
C THR A 288 -31.22 17.33 -13.40
N VAL A 289 -30.67 18.51 -13.72
CA VAL A 289 -30.83 19.18 -15.03
C VAL A 289 -30.28 18.32 -16.18
N LEU A 290 -29.11 17.70 -15.99
CA LEU A 290 -28.51 16.78 -16.96
C LEU A 290 -29.44 15.60 -17.26
N LEU A 291 -29.93 14.92 -16.21
CA LEU A 291 -30.79 13.74 -16.36
C LEU A 291 -32.15 14.09 -16.97
N GLU A 292 -32.76 15.22 -16.58
CA GLU A 292 -33.99 15.72 -17.21
C GLU A 292 -33.80 15.96 -18.71
N ARG A 293 -32.69 16.60 -19.11
CA ARG A 293 -32.37 16.86 -20.52
C ARG A 293 -32.15 15.57 -21.32
N LEU A 294 -31.47 14.58 -20.73
CA LEU A 294 -31.28 13.26 -21.35
C LEU A 294 -32.63 12.53 -21.52
N CYS A 295 -33.52 12.62 -20.53
CA CYS A 295 -34.87 12.06 -20.61
C CYS A 295 -35.71 12.72 -21.71
N GLU A 296 -35.66 14.05 -21.85
CA GLU A 296 -36.41 14.78 -22.89
C GLU A 296 -35.96 14.44 -24.32
N LEU A 297 -34.67 14.19 -24.52
CA LEU A 297 -34.15 13.82 -25.84
C LEU A 297 -34.61 12.42 -26.26
N GLN A 298 -34.64 11.46 -25.32
CA GLN A 298 -35.22 10.12 -25.58
C GLN A 298 -36.71 10.19 -25.97
N PHE A 299 -37.47 11.14 -25.43
CA PHE A 299 -38.85 11.37 -25.85
C PHE A 299 -38.97 11.80 -27.31
N LYS A 300 -38.07 12.68 -27.77
CA LYS A 300 -38.10 13.16 -29.17
C LYS A 300 -37.76 12.04 -30.15
N GLU A 301 -36.80 11.19 -29.80
CA GLU A 301 -36.35 10.07 -30.65
C GLU A 301 -37.39 8.95 -30.74
N ASN A 302 -37.98 8.56 -29.59
CA ASN A 302 -39.07 7.57 -29.55
C ASN A 302 -40.36 8.09 -30.21
N ALA A 303 -40.68 9.38 -30.09
CA ALA A 303 -41.81 9.99 -30.80
C ALA A 303 -41.61 9.98 -32.33
N LEU A 304 -40.39 10.20 -32.82
CA LEU A 304 -40.04 10.09 -34.24
C LEU A 304 -40.20 8.66 -34.78
N HIS A 305 -39.86 7.64 -33.99
CA HIS A 305 -40.09 6.23 -34.35
C HIS A 305 -41.57 5.84 -34.33
N ILE A 306 -42.35 6.30 -33.35
CA ILE A 306 -43.80 6.07 -33.28
C ILE A 306 -44.53 6.79 -34.43
N VAL A 307 -44.08 7.98 -34.84
CA VAL A 307 -44.64 8.70 -36.00
C VAL A 307 -44.30 8.02 -37.33
N LYS A 308 -43.14 7.34 -37.43
CA LYS A 308 -42.81 6.50 -38.60
C LYS A 308 -43.65 5.21 -38.65
N ALA A 309 -43.91 4.57 -37.51
CA ALA A 309 -44.79 3.39 -37.44
C ALA A 309 -46.27 3.74 -37.71
N ASN A 310 -46.76 4.89 -37.21
CA ASN A 310 -48.13 5.36 -37.42
C ASN A 310 -48.42 5.94 -38.82
N LYS A 311 -47.40 6.11 -39.68
CA LYS A 311 -47.61 6.44 -41.09
C LYS A 311 -48.11 5.26 -41.93
N ILE A 312 -48.08 4.03 -41.41
CA ILE A 312 -48.56 2.82 -42.10
C ILE A 312 -50.03 2.49 -41.74
N SER A 313 -50.63 3.15 -40.73
CA SER A 313 -51.95 2.78 -40.17
C SER A 313 -53.07 3.83 -40.32
N LYS A 314 -53.03 4.74 -41.30
CA LYS A 314 -54.15 5.67 -41.58
C LYS A 314 -54.93 5.31 -42.85
N LYS A 315 -55.83 4.34 -42.73
CA LYS A 315 -57.02 4.22 -43.59
C LYS A 315 -58.22 3.72 -42.78
N CYS A 316 -58.77 4.56 -41.89
CA CYS A 316 -60.20 4.56 -41.53
C CYS A 316 -60.61 5.81 -40.72
N ARG A 317 -61.60 6.54 -41.27
CA ARG A 317 -62.56 7.52 -40.68
C ARG A 317 -62.08 8.72 -39.83
N GLY A 318 -62.19 9.91 -40.43
CA GLY A 318 -63.37 10.80 -40.29
C GLY A 318 -63.70 11.47 -38.94
N THR A 319 -63.42 12.79 -38.90
CA THR A 319 -64.24 13.87 -38.30
C THR A 319 -63.93 14.37 -36.86
N VAL A 320 -63.26 15.54 -36.82
CA VAL A 320 -63.40 16.77 -36.00
C VAL A 320 -64.02 16.71 -34.58
N HIS A 321 -63.21 17.05 -33.56
CA HIS A 321 -63.39 18.15 -32.58
C HIS A 321 -62.15 18.16 -31.65
N ALA A 322 -61.32 19.22 -31.67
CA ALA A 322 -61.35 20.42 -30.82
C ALA A 322 -60.37 20.32 -29.63
N VAL A 323 -59.53 21.35 -29.55
CA VAL A 323 -58.39 21.54 -28.66
C VAL A 323 -58.80 21.48 -27.18
N ALA A 324 -58.12 20.62 -26.43
CA ALA A 324 -57.90 20.79 -25.00
C ALA A 324 -56.49 20.25 -24.70
N SER A 325 -55.56 21.14 -24.39
CA SER A 325 -54.27 20.80 -23.79
C SER A 325 -54.54 20.19 -22.43
N GLN A 326 -54.59 18.86 -22.36
CA GLN A 326 -54.66 18.13 -21.10
C GLN A 326 -53.22 17.89 -20.65
N GLU A 327 -52.77 18.67 -19.67
CA GLU A 327 -51.60 18.35 -18.85
C GLU A 327 -51.84 16.98 -18.20
N TYR A 328 -51.10 15.97 -18.65
CA TYR A 328 -51.06 14.67 -17.98
C TYR A 328 -50.10 14.73 -16.77
N PRO A 329 -50.48 14.17 -15.61
CA PRO A 329 -49.67 14.23 -14.40
C PRO A 329 -48.38 13.40 -14.54
N ARG A 330 -47.27 13.95 -14.01
CA ARG A 330 -45.87 13.48 -14.11
C ARG A 330 -45.55 12.08 -13.54
N LYS A 331 -46.50 11.30 -13.00
CA LYS A 331 -46.18 10.02 -12.32
C LYS A 331 -46.21 8.83 -13.29
N GLY A 332 -45.03 8.22 -13.49
CA GLY A 332 -44.86 6.89 -14.11
C GLY A 332 -44.62 6.92 -15.62
N ARG A 333 -43.42 7.35 -16.05
CA ARG A 333 -42.93 7.17 -17.41
C ARG A 333 -41.97 5.98 -17.41
N ASN A 334 -42.35 4.88 -18.07
CA ASN A 334 -41.44 3.74 -18.26
C ASN A 334 -40.53 4.04 -19.45
N PHE A 335 -39.27 4.38 -19.19
CA PHE A 335 -38.22 4.58 -20.19
C PHE A 335 -37.61 3.24 -20.57
N CYS A 336 -37.43 2.98 -21.87
CA CYS A 336 -36.68 1.81 -22.33
C CYS A 336 -35.23 2.24 -22.62
N LEU A 337 -34.32 1.95 -21.71
CA LEU A 337 -32.89 2.23 -21.84
C LEU A 337 -32.19 1.06 -22.55
N THR A 338 -31.29 1.38 -23.47
CA THR A 338 -30.41 0.39 -24.10
C THR A 338 -29.27 -0.03 -23.16
N LEU A 339 -28.66 -1.21 -23.37
CA LEU A 339 -27.49 -1.66 -22.59
C LEU A 339 -26.36 -0.62 -22.61
N TYR A 340 -26.09 0.00 -23.76
CA TYR A 340 -25.08 1.05 -23.88
C TYR A 340 -25.41 2.27 -23.00
N GLN A 341 -26.66 2.73 -22.99
CA GLN A 341 -27.08 3.84 -22.11
C GLN A 341 -26.97 3.47 -20.62
N LEU A 342 -27.31 2.23 -20.24
CA LEU A 342 -27.10 1.74 -18.88
C LEU A 342 -25.62 1.75 -18.50
N LYS A 343 -24.72 1.32 -19.40
CA LYS A 343 -23.26 1.40 -19.18
C LYS A 343 -22.79 2.84 -18.98
N CYS A 344 -23.25 3.79 -19.80
CA CYS A 344 -22.87 5.20 -19.62
C CYS A 344 -23.39 5.77 -18.30
N LEU A 345 -24.63 5.46 -17.89
CA LEU A 345 -25.18 5.85 -16.58
C LEU A 345 -24.37 5.23 -15.44
N SER A 346 -23.99 3.96 -15.57
CA SER A 346 -23.16 3.25 -14.60
C SER A 346 -21.77 3.87 -14.46
N GLN A 347 -21.13 4.23 -15.57
CA GLN A 347 -19.85 4.96 -15.57
C GLN A 347 -19.99 6.33 -14.89
N LEU A 348 -21.06 7.06 -15.16
CA LEU A 348 -21.33 8.34 -14.51
C LEU A 348 -21.45 8.14 -12.99
N ILE A 349 -22.27 7.19 -12.54
CA ILE A 349 -22.43 6.85 -11.11
C ILE A 349 -21.10 6.42 -10.47
N LYS A 350 -20.28 5.62 -11.17
CA LYS A 350 -18.95 5.22 -10.69
C LYS A 350 -18.08 6.44 -10.39
N LEU A 351 -18.12 7.47 -11.24
CA LEU A 351 -17.35 8.70 -11.02
C LEU A 351 -17.83 9.45 -9.77
N PHE A 352 -19.14 9.49 -9.49
CA PHE A 352 -19.68 10.12 -8.29
C PHE A 352 -19.37 9.34 -7.00
N LEU A 353 -19.40 8.01 -7.06
CA LEU A 353 -18.98 7.18 -5.93
C LEU A 353 -17.49 7.39 -5.60
N LEU A 354 -16.62 7.49 -6.62
CA LEU A 354 -15.20 7.80 -6.44
C LEU A 354 -14.98 9.22 -5.88
N MET A 355 -15.83 10.17 -6.24
CA MET A 355 -15.78 11.54 -5.71
C MET A 355 -16.19 11.56 -4.23
N GLU A 356 -17.26 10.84 -3.87
CA GLU A 356 -17.75 10.68 -2.50
C GLU A 356 -16.67 10.10 -1.58
N GLU A 357 -16.06 8.96 -1.97
CA GLU A 357 -14.96 8.32 -1.22
C GLU A 357 -13.77 9.28 -1.01
N LYS A 358 -13.36 10.01 -2.05
CA LYS A 358 -12.27 11.00 -1.95
C LYS A 358 -12.60 12.17 -1.04
N ILE A 359 -13.83 12.69 -1.08
CA ILE A 359 -14.23 13.82 -0.23
C ILE A 359 -14.31 13.36 1.23
N GLU A 360 -14.82 12.16 1.49
CA GLU A 360 -14.84 11.58 2.83
C GLU A 360 -13.42 11.37 3.39
N GLU A 361 -12.49 10.83 2.59
CA GLU A 361 -11.07 10.70 2.95
C GLU A 361 -10.43 12.08 3.26
N LEU A 362 -10.66 13.08 2.41
CA LEU A 362 -10.14 14.44 2.59
C LEU A 362 -10.70 15.12 3.85
N CYS A 363 -12.00 14.98 4.10
CA CYS A 363 -12.62 15.52 5.30
C CYS A 363 -12.11 14.81 6.55
N ALA A 364 -11.91 13.49 6.52
CA ALA A 364 -11.29 12.76 7.61
C ALA A 364 -9.85 13.24 7.87
N GLU A 365 -9.04 13.44 6.83
CA GLU A 365 -7.66 13.94 6.96
C GLU A 365 -7.60 15.34 7.60
N ILE A 366 -8.43 16.28 7.12
CA ILE A 366 -8.39 17.70 7.50
C ILE A 366 -9.08 17.95 8.83
N LEU A 367 -10.24 17.32 9.09
CA LEU A 367 -11.05 17.57 10.31
C LEU A 367 -10.60 16.73 11.51
N LEU A 368 -9.82 15.64 11.31
CA LEU A 368 -9.19 14.93 12.43
C LEU A 368 -7.89 15.59 12.90
N LEU A 369 -7.27 16.46 12.10
CA LEU A 369 -6.01 17.15 12.46
C LEU A 369 -6.13 18.10 13.68
N PRO A 370 -7.27 18.81 13.92
CA PRO A 370 -7.49 19.56 15.16
C PRO A 370 -7.85 18.66 16.35
N SER A 371 -8.41 17.47 16.11
CA SER A 371 -8.93 16.60 17.19
C SER A 371 -7.84 15.90 18.03
N PHE A 372 -6.59 15.89 17.56
CA PHE A 372 -5.44 15.45 18.35
C PHE A 372 -4.98 16.48 19.41
N MET A 373 -5.47 17.73 19.35
CA MET A 373 -5.21 18.75 20.37
C MET A 373 -6.25 18.78 21.50
N GLU A 374 -7.39 18.09 21.36
CA GLU A 374 -8.46 18.13 22.37
C GLU A 374 -8.51 16.94 23.35
N ARG A 375 -7.60 15.96 23.25
CA ARG A 375 -7.49 14.89 24.27
C ARG A 375 -6.53 15.20 25.44
N ASN A 376 -6.20 16.48 25.66
CA ASN A 376 -5.52 16.95 26.87
C ASN A 376 -6.21 18.17 27.51
N LYS A 377 -7.55 18.19 27.55
CA LYS A 377 -8.29 19.01 28.51
C LYS A 377 -8.39 18.29 29.87
N ASN A 378 -7.22 18.02 30.47
CA ASN A 378 -7.07 17.77 31.91
C ASN A 378 -6.59 19.03 32.61
N VAL A 379 -7.29 20.14 32.43
CA VAL A 379 -7.27 21.27 33.37
C VAL A 379 -8.68 21.85 33.44
N GLN A 380 -9.63 21.05 33.92
CA GLN A 380 -10.84 21.62 34.51
C GLN A 380 -10.49 22.06 35.93
N GLY A 381 -10.74 23.35 36.16
CA GLY A 381 -10.25 24.10 37.29
C GLY A 381 -10.61 23.52 38.65
N VAL A 382 -9.63 23.63 39.54
CA VAL A 382 -9.84 23.87 40.96
C VAL A 382 -10.64 25.17 41.09
N LEU A 383 -11.96 25.07 41.25
CA LEU A 383 -12.83 26.01 41.97
C LEU A 383 -14.27 25.47 42.03
N LYS A 384 -14.49 24.49 42.91
CA LYS A 384 -15.75 24.33 43.65
C LYS A 384 -15.47 23.58 44.95
N ARG A 385 -15.10 24.33 45.99
CA ARG A 385 -15.27 23.92 47.39
C ARG A 385 -15.90 25.06 48.14
N ALA A 386 -17.21 24.96 48.36
CA ALA A 386 -17.90 25.44 49.55
C ALA A 386 -19.37 25.01 49.51
N SER A 387 -19.67 23.80 50.03
CA SER A 387 -20.75 23.59 51.00
C SER A 387 -20.91 22.10 51.33
N GLY A 388 -20.63 21.77 52.60
CA GLY A 388 -21.46 20.88 53.43
C GLY A 388 -21.41 19.37 53.18
N GLU A 389 -20.68 18.67 54.05
CA GLU A 389 -20.84 17.25 54.37
C GLU A 389 -22.26 16.94 54.91
N LEU A 390 -22.87 15.81 54.50
CA LEU A 390 -23.58 14.88 55.41
C LEU A 390 -24.11 13.60 54.70
N LEU A 391 -23.51 12.48 55.08
CA LEU A 391 -24.03 11.12 55.34
C LEU A 391 -25.20 10.51 54.54
N ILE A 392 -24.92 9.28 54.02
CA ILE A 392 -25.67 8.01 54.13
C ILE A 392 -27.17 8.00 53.75
N GLY A 393 -27.53 7.11 52.81
CA GLY A 393 -28.82 6.40 52.86
C GLY A 393 -29.46 6.07 51.51
N GLU A 394 -29.63 4.78 51.23
CA GLU A 394 -30.50 4.25 50.19
C GLU A 394 -31.96 4.74 50.32
N THR A 395 -32.67 4.96 49.21
CA THR A 395 -33.95 4.32 48.81
C THR A 395 -34.87 5.21 47.94
N ARG A 396 -35.34 4.60 46.85
CA ARG A 396 -36.68 4.65 46.20
C ARG A 396 -37.42 6.00 45.96
N ALA A 397 -37.78 6.12 44.67
CA ALA A 397 -39.10 6.44 44.11
C ALA A 397 -39.69 7.86 44.21
N ASN A 398 -39.95 8.38 43.01
CA ASN A 398 -41.02 9.29 42.59
C ASN A 398 -41.28 10.55 43.43
N GLU A 399 -40.91 11.70 42.88
CA GLU A 399 -41.81 12.87 42.85
C GLU A 399 -41.40 13.85 41.74
N THR A 400 -42.37 14.14 40.89
CA THR A 400 -42.37 15.11 39.80
C THR A 400 -42.22 16.54 40.34
N SER A 401 -41.21 17.29 39.86
CA SER A 401 -41.29 18.74 39.83
C SER A 401 -40.61 19.28 38.57
N VAL A 402 -41.36 20.14 37.90
CA VAL A 402 -41.10 20.78 36.62
C VAL A 402 -40.00 21.84 36.80
N LEU A 403 -38.92 21.73 36.01
CA LEU A 403 -37.98 22.81 35.70
C LEU A 403 -37.90 22.98 34.18
N PRO A 404 -37.62 24.19 33.65
CA PRO A 404 -37.91 24.54 32.26
C PRO A 404 -36.98 23.84 31.27
N GLU A 405 -37.55 23.14 30.29
CA GLU A 405 -36.87 22.51 29.14
C GLU A 405 -36.33 23.52 28.10
N GLN A 406 -35.60 24.55 28.55
CA GLN A 406 -34.88 25.45 27.65
C GLN A 406 -33.44 25.54 28.11
N LEU A 407 -32.60 24.68 27.53
CA LEU A 407 -31.14 24.79 27.33
C LEU A 407 -30.58 23.36 27.33
N LEU A 408 -30.64 22.71 26.18
CA LEU A 408 -29.75 21.65 25.67
C LEU A 408 -30.40 21.10 24.37
N GLN A 409 -30.52 21.95 23.35
CA GLN A 409 -30.51 21.43 21.98
C GLN A 409 -29.07 20.99 21.74
N VAL A 410 -28.83 19.69 21.84
CA VAL A 410 -27.63 19.09 21.23
C VAL A 410 -27.85 19.25 19.73
N GLU A 411 -27.19 20.24 19.11
CA GLU A 411 -27.14 20.33 17.66
C GLU A 411 -26.56 19.01 17.13
N GLU A 412 -27.31 18.31 16.27
CA GLU A 412 -26.80 17.13 15.57
C GLU A 412 -25.52 17.52 14.81
N PRO A 413 -24.47 16.68 14.84
CA PRO A 413 -23.26 16.98 14.10
C PRO A 413 -23.60 17.06 12.61
N ILE A 414 -23.37 18.23 12.00
CA ILE A 414 -23.56 18.45 10.57
C ILE A 414 -22.60 17.51 9.83
N LEU A 415 -23.15 16.52 9.13
CA LEU A 415 -22.42 15.54 8.31
C LEU A 415 -22.44 15.97 6.83
N LEU A 416 -21.51 15.43 6.04
CA LEU A 416 -21.54 15.58 4.58
C LEU A 416 -22.81 14.93 4.01
N ASN A 417 -23.53 15.66 3.16
CA ASN A 417 -24.80 15.20 2.59
C ASN A 417 -24.69 14.99 1.08
N PHE A 418 -24.54 13.74 0.63
CA PHE A 418 -24.43 13.39 -0.78
C PHE A 418 -25.81 13.23 -1.46
N GLY A 419 -26.46 14.37 -1.74
CA GLY A 419 -27.81 14.42 -2.32
C GLY A 419 -27.96 13.97 -3.78
N TRP A 420 -26.87 13.74 -4.51
CA TRP A 420 -26.86 13.49 -5.96
C TRP A 420 -27.69 12.27 -6.39
N ARG A 421 -27.87 11.28 -5.50
CA ARG A 421 -28.72 10.10 -5.72
C ARG A 421 -30.19 10.47 -5.97
N ASN A 422 -30.66 11.59 -5.42
CA ASN A 422 -32.03 12.07 -5.61
C ASN A 422 -32.35 12.39 -7.08
N ALA A 423 -31.35 12.79 -7.88
CA ALA A 423 -31.51 13.09 -9.29
C ALA A 423 -31.98 11.88 -10.11
N PHE A 424 -31.71 10.65 -9.64
CA PHE A 424 -32.06 9.40 -10.33
C PHE A 424 -33.47 8.87 -9.97
N LYS A 425 -34.19 9.51 -9.05
CA LYS A 425 -35.50 9.01 -8.56
C LYS A 425 -36.51 8.81 -9.70
N ASP A 426 -36.56 9.73 -10.66
CA ASP A 426 -37.50 9.65 -11.78
C ASP A 426 -37.16 8.55 -12.80
N LEU A 427 -35.88 8.15 -12.89
CA LEU A 427 -35.41 7.07 -13.75
C LEU A 427 -35.42 5.71 -13.05
N SER A 428 -35.58 5.67 -11.73
CA SER A 428 -35.32 4.48 -10.90
C SER A 428 -36.05 3.21 -11.36
N SER A 429 -37.38 3.28 -11.49
CA SER A 429 -38.23 2.18 -11.99
C SER A 429 -37.85 1.70 -13.39
N SER A 430 -37.45 2.62 -14.26
CA SER A 430 -37.08 2.32 -15.65
C SER A 430 -35.70 1.67 -15.74
N VAL A 431 -34.74 2.19 -14.98
CA VAL A 431 -33.40 1.61 -14.83
C VAL A 431 -33.51 0.20 -14.24
N ALA A 432 -34.31 0.02 -13.19
CA ALA A 432 -34.54 -1.28 -12.56
C ALA A 432 -35.06 -2.32 -13.56
N HIS A 433 -36.09 -1.98 -14.33
CA HIS A 433 -36.65 -2.88 -15.35
C HIS A 433 -35.67 -3.16 -16.51
N CYS A 434 -34.97 -2.13 -17.00
CA CYS A 434 -34.05 -2.28 -18.12
C CYS A 434 -32.80 -3.08 -17.75
N ILE A 435 -32.31 -2.98 -16.50
CA ILE A 435 -31.20 -3.79 -15.99
C ILE A 435 -31.53 -5.28 -16.08
N THR A 436 -32.72 -5.69 -15.61
CA THR A 436 -33.12 -7.11 -15.68
C THR A 436 -33.14 -7.61 -17.13
N ILE A 437 -33.77 -6.85 -18.04
CA ILE A 437 -33.83 -7.22 -19.46
C ILE A 437 -32.43 -7.26 -20.09
N ALA A 438 -31.59 -6.26 -19.82
CA ALA A 438 -30.25 -6.19 -20.37
C ALA A 438 -29.38 -7.36 -19.90
N ILE A 439 -29.42 -7.67 -18.60
CA ILE A 439 -28.70 -8.81 -18.00
C ILE A 439 -29.15 -10.14 -18.62
N GLU A 440 -30.46 -10.36 -18.79
CA GLU A 440 -30.99 -11.57 -19.42
C GLU A 440 -30.64 -11.64 -20.93
N ASP A 441 -30.64 -10.51 -21.64
CA ASP A 441 -30.35 -10.44 -23.08
C ASP A 441 -28.88 -10.71 -23.41
N PHE A 442 -27.92 -10.05 -22.75
CA PHE A 442 -26.50 -10.31 -23.05
C PHE A 442 -26.06 -11.69 -22.57
N SER A 443 -26.54 -12.15 -21.41
CA SER A 443 -26.18 -13.48 -20.88
C SER A 443 -26.70 -14.59 -21.80
N SER A 444 -27.94 -14.49 -22.27
CA SER A 444 -28.50 -15.47 -23.21
C SER A 444 -27.78 -15.43 -24.56
N LYS A 445 -27.38 -14.26 -25.08
CA LYS A 445 -26.57 -14.14 -26.30
C LYS A 445 -25.20 -14.80 -26.16
N ILE A 446 -24.50 -14.57 -25.06
CA ILE A 446 -23.18 -15.16 -24.79
C ILE A 446 -23.29 -16.68 -24.66
N LEU A 447 -24.27 -17.18 -23.88
CA LEU A 447 -24.51 -18.63 -23.73
C LEU A 447 -24.93 -19.30 -25.04
N GLN A 448 -25.70 -18.63 -25.90
CA GLN A 448 -26.05 -19.13 -27.23
C GLN A 448 -24.87 -19.10 -28.21
N HIS A 449 -24.00 -18.10 -28.09
CA HIS A 449 -22.80 -18.00 -28.91
C HIS A 449 -21.84 -19.14 -28.61
N GLU A 450 -21.56 -19.39 -27.32
CA GLU A 450 -20.76 -20.53 -26.88
C GLU A 450 -21.32 -21.86 -27.40
N GLN A 451 -22.64 -22.05 -27.31
CA GLN A 451 -23.30 -23.26 -27.82
C GLN A 451 -23.14 -23.42 -29.34
N LYS A 452 -23.15 -22.32 -30.11
CA LYS A 452 -22.92 -22.36 -31.56
C LYS A 452 -21.46 -22.63 -31.91
N GLU A 453 -20.53 -22.06 -31.14
CA GLU A 453 -19.09 -22.34 -31.31
C GLU A 453 -18.79 -23.82 -31.10
N GLU A 454 -19.40 -24.46 -30.08
CA GLU A 454 -19.30 -25.90 -29.81
C GLU A 454 -19.76 -26.77 -30.98
N PHE A 455 -20.86 -26.41 -31.67
CA PHE A 455 -21.32 -27.16 -32.85
C PHE A 455 -20.45 -26.96 -34.10
N SER A 456 -19.61 -25.91 -34.12
CA SER A 456 -18.80 -25.51 -35.28
C SER A 456 -17.33 -25.92 -35.18
N ALA A 457 -16.78 -26.01 -33.97
CA ALA A 457 -15.41 -26.44 -33.73
C ALA A 457 -15.32 -27.97 -33.76
N ALA A 458 -14.28 -28.51 -34.40
CA ALA A 458 -14.07 -29.96 -34.53
C ALA A 458 -13.65 -30.67 -33.22
N GLY A 459 -13.90 -30.08 -32.05
CA GLY A 459 -13.64 -30.66 -30.73
C GLY A 459 -14.44 -29.97 -29.62
N CYS A 460 -15.01 -30.74 -28.68
CA CYS A 460 -15.84 -30.27 -27.55
C CYS A 460 -15.04 -29.53 -26.44
N THR A 461 -13.91 -28.91 -26.77
CA THR A 461 -12.99 -28.31 -25.79
C THR A 461 -13.46 -26.92 -25.38
N MET A 462 -13.43 -26.61 -24.08
CA MET A 462 -13.82 -25.29 -23.59
C MET A 462 -12.78 -24.22 -23.95
N SER A 463 -13.26 -23.05 -24.38
CA SER A 463 -12.41 -21.88 -24.60
C SER A 463 -12.01 -21.24 -23.26
N LEU A 464 -10.70 -21.10 -23.02
CA LEU A 464 -10.15 -20.60 -21.76
C LEU A 464 -9.45 -19.24 -21.93
N VAL A 465 -9.54 -18.39 -20.91
CA VAL A 465 -8.87 -17.09 -20.81
C VAL A 465 -8.07 -17.02 -19.51
N ASN A 466 -6.91 -16.35 -19.52
CA ASN A 466 -6.13 -16.08 -18.32
C ASN A 466 -6.81 -15.00 -17.46
N ASN A 467 -6.97 -15.26 -16.17
CA ASN A 467 -7.61 -14.35 -15.23
C ASN A 467 -6.62 -13.30 -14.72
N GLN A 468 -6.37 -12.26 -15.51
CA GLN A 468 -5.50 -11.13 -15.11
C GLN A 468 -6.29 -9.91 -14.58
N GLN A 469 -7.56 -9.75 -15.00
CA GLN A 469 -8.34 -8.53 -14.77
C GLN A 469 -8.91 -8.38 -13.34
N MET A 470 -9.20 -9.47 -12.62
CA MET A 470 -9.71 -9.36 -11.23
C MET A 470 -8.67 -8.84 -10.22
N ARG A 471 -7.38 -8.79 -10.60
CA ARG A 471 -6.29 -8.37 -9.73
C ARG A 471 -6.35 -6.90 -9.34
N GLU A 472 -6.96 -6.05 -10.17
CA GLU A 472 -6.99 -4.59 -9.98
C GLU A 472 -8.23 -4.11 -9.20
N SER A 473 -9.36 -4.82 -9.30
CA SER A 473 -10.65 -4.42 -8.69
C SER A 473 -10.87 -4.96 -7.28
N CYS A 474 -10.20 -6.06 -6.92
CA CYS A 474 -10.40 -6.76 -5.65
C CYS A 474 -9.13 -6.72 -4.78
N ARG A 475 -8.94 -5.68 -3.96
CA ARG A 475 -7.78 -5.57 -3.03
C ARG A 475 -7.75 -6.64 -1.92
N ALA A 476 -8.78 -7.49 -1.80
CA ALA A 476 -9.00 -8.33 -0.63
C ALA A 476 -8.84 -9.85 -0.83
N VAL A 477 -8.67 -10.35 -2.07
CA VAL A 477 -8.57 -11.80 -2.32
C VAL A 477 -7.10 -12.22 -2.41
N GLN A 478 -6.71 -13.23 -1.61
CA GLN A 478 -5.34 -13.77 -1.61
C GLN A 478 -5.03 -14.46 -2.95
N GLU A 479 -3.81 -14.27 -3.46
CA GLU A 479 -3.33 -14.84 -4.75
C GLU A 479 -3.39 -16.38 -4.77
N GLU A 480 -3.38 -17.04 -3.61
CA GLU A 480 -3.45 -18.50 -3.43
C GLU A 480 -4.82 -19.09 -3.76
N GLU A 481 -5.87 -18.28 -3.70
CA GLU A 481 -7.25 -18.70 -3.92
C GLU A 481 -7.75 -18.30 -5.32
N GLN A 482 -6.99 -17.49 -6.06
CA GLN A 482 -7.43 -17.00 -7.37
C GLN A 482 -7.29 -18.05 -8.48
N PRO A 483 -8.33 -18.26 -9.30
CA PRO A 483 -8.26 -19.15 -10.45
C PRO A 483 -7.39 -18.55 -11.56
N LYS A 484 -6.54 -19.37 -12.20
CA LYS A 484 -5.58 -18.91 -13.22
C LYS A 484 -6.19 -18.82 -14.61
N ARG A 485 -6.99 -19.81 -14.99
CA ARG A 485 -7.73 -19.85 -16.25
C ARG A 485 -9.18 -20.16 -16.02
N ILE A 486 -10.05 -19.44 -16.71
CA ILE A 486 -11.50 -19.57 -16.60
C ILE A 486 -12.13 -19.69 -17.99
N ALA A 487 -13.35 -20.23 -18.05
CA ALA A 487 -14.09 -20.31 -19.29
C ALA A 487 -14.42 -18.92 -19.83
N LYS A 488 -14.14 -18.69 -21.12
CA LYS A 488 -14.31 -17.40 -21.79
C LYS A 488 -15.72 -16.83 -21.62
N PHE A 489 -16.75 -17.64 -21.84
CA PHE A 489 -18.15 -17.20 -21.74
C PHE A 489 -18.52 -16.68 -20.34
N CYS A 490 -17.92 -17.23 -19.27
CA CYS A 490 -18.12 -16.73 -17.91
C CYS A 490 -17.38 -15.41 -17.68
N SER A 491 -16.15 -15.29 -18.19
CA SER A 491 -15.40 -14.03 -18.16
C SER A 491 -16.20 -12.91 -18.83
N ASP A 492 -16.70 -13.15 -20.04
CA ASP A 492 -17.49 -12.18 -20.81
C ASP A 492 -18.78 -11.76 -20.05
N ILE A 493 -19.47 -12.72 -19.40
CA ILE A 493 -20.66 -12.44 -18.59
C ILE A 493 -20.31 -11.60 -17.35
N MET A 494 -19.24 -11.94 -16.62
CA MET A 494 -18.85 -11.22 -15.41
C MET A 494 -18.34 -9.81 -15.71
N GLU A 495 -17.61 -9.63 -16.82
CA GLU A 495 -17.18 -8.30 -17.28
C GLU A 495 -18.39 -7.41 -17.58
N GLU A 496 -19.39 -7.92 -18.29
CA GLU A 496 -20.64 -7.19 -18.55
C GLU A 496 -21.41 -6.87 -17.26
N LEU A 497 -21.47 -7.79 -16.29
CA LEU A 497 -22.09 -7.55 -14.98
C LEU A 497 -21.34 -6.46 -14.18
N ASP A 498 -20.01 -6.47 -14.19
CA ASP A 498 -19.18 -5.47 -13.53
C ASP A 498 -19.39 -4.06 -14.08
N THR A 499 -19.67 -3.95 -15.39
CA THR A 499 -20.01 -2.64 -15.98
C THR A 499 -21.32 -2.07 -15.45
N LEU A 500 -22.22 -2.89 -14.92
CA LEU A 500 -23.52 -2.47 -14.37
C LEU A 500 -23.54 -2.39 -12.83
N LEU A 501 -22.56 -2.99 -12.14
CA LEU A 501 -22.45 -3.02 -10.68
C LEU A 501 -22.56 -1.64 -10.00
N PRO A 502 -21.92 -0.55 -10.49
CA PRO A 502 -22.06 0.78 -9.90
C PRO A 502 -23.51 1.25 -9.72
N LEU A 503 -24.42 0.89 -10.65
CA LEU A 503 -25.85 1.21 -10.53
C LEU A 503 -26.47 0.61 -9.26
N ALA A 504 -26.07 -0.61 -8.90
CA ALA A 504 -26.55 -1.28 -7.70
C ALA A 504 -25.88 -0.74 -6.42
N LEU A 505 -24.60 -0.37 -6.47
CA LEU A 505 -23.85 0.16 -5.32
C LEU A 505 -24.33 1.55 -4.89
N ALA A 506 -24.79 2.39 -5.82
CA ALA A 506 -25.35 3.70 -5.50
C ALA A 506 -26.65 3.65 -4.68
N CYS A 507 -27.34 2.50 -4.67
CA CYS A 507 -28.65 2.32 -4.06
C CYS A 507 -28.56 1.95 -2.57
N ARG A 508 -28.01 2.85 -1.75
CA ARG A 508 -27.92 2.69 -0.28
C ARG A 508 -29.19 3.16 0.45
N ASP A 509 -29.92 4.13 -0.09
CA ASP A 509 -31.13 4.71 0.49
C ASP A 509 -32.42 3.96 0.09
N ASP A 510 -33.45 4.00 0.95
CA ASP A 510 -34.76 3.33 0.77
C ASP A 510 -35.43 3.63 -0.58
N SER A 511 -35.11 4.77 -1.23
CA SER A 511 -35.74 5.20 -2.47
C SER A 511 -35.22 4.53 -3.76
N LEU A 512 -34.06 3.86 -3.72
CA LEU A 512 -33.47 3.20 -4.90
C LEU A 512 -33.30 1.67 -4.71
N GLN A 513 -33.88 1.11 -3.65
CA GLN A 513 -33.79 -0.32 -3.33
C GLN A 513 -34.30 -1.23 -4.46
N GLU A 514 -35.24 -0.75 -5.29
CA GLU A 514 -35.80 -1.49 -6.44
C GLU A 514 -34.74 -1.84 -7.50
N ILE A 515 -33.79 -0.93 -7.79
CA ILE A 515 -32.69 -1.18 -8.72
C ILE A 515 -31.78 -2.28 -8.18
N ARG A 516 -31.41 -2.18 -6.89
CA ARG A 516 -30.57 -3.17 -6.22
C ARG A 516 -31.23 -4.55 -6.20
N ALA A 517 -32.53 -4.61 -5.88
CA ALA A 517 -33.28 -5.86 -5.83
C ALA A 517 -33.36 -6.53 -7.22
N ASN A 518 -33.69 -5.76 -8.27
CA ASN A 518 -33.77 -6.28 -9.64
C ASN A 518 -32.40 -6.70 -10.20
N PHE A 519 -31.34 -5.97 -9.88
CA PHE A 519 -29.96 -6.38 -10.21
C PHE A 519 -29.60 -7.70 -9.52
N VAL A 520 -29.83 -7.80 -8.21
CA VAL A 520 -29.57 -9.03 -7.43
C VAL A 520 -30.35 -10.22 -7.99
N GLU A 521 -31.64 -10.04 -8.31
CA GLU A 521 -32.47 -11.10 -8.90
C GLU A 521 -31.97 -11.51 -10.30
N ALA A 522 -31.67 -10.55 -11.18
CA ALA A 522 -31.18 -10.83 -12.53
C ALA A 522 -29.82 -11.54 -12.50
N CYS A 523 -28.89 -11.05 -11.68
CA CYS A 523 -27.60 -11.70 -11.44
C CYS A 523 -27.77 -13.11 -10.88
N SER A 524 -28.74 -13.31 -9.99
CA SER A 524 -29.07 -14.63 -9.44
C SER A 524 -29.52 -15.61 -10.52
N LYS A 525 -30.40 -15.17 -11.43
CA LYS A 525 -30.86 -15.99 -12.57
C LYS A 525 -29.71 -16.33 -13.52
N VAL A 526 -28.85 -15.37 -13.84
CA VAL A 526 -27.68 -15.59 -14.70
C VAL A 526 -26.70 -16.56 -14.05
N ALA A 527 -26.42 -16.40 -12.76
CA ALA A 527 -25.57 -17.34 -12.01
C ALA A 527 -26.15 -18.76 -12.04
N THR A 528 -27.46 -18.93 -11.82
CA THR A 528 -28.10 -20.26 -11.95
C THR A 528 -28.01 -20.82 -13.38
N ALA A 529 -28.14 -19.99 -14.41
CA ALA A 529 -28.00 -20.41 -15.80
C ALA A 529 -26.55 -20.84 -16.14
N VAL A 530 -25.55 -20.09 -15.65
CA VAL A 530 -24.13 -20.43 -15.77
C VAL A 530 -23.85 -21.74 -15.04
N LEU A 531 -24.35 -21.92 -13.82
CA LEU A 531 -24.22 -23.16 -13.06
C LEU A 531 -24.78 -24.36 -13.83
N ALA A 532 -26.01 -24.25 -14.36
CA ALA A 532 -26.63 -25.30 -15.16
C ALA A 532 -25.82 -25.66 -16.41
N ARG A 533 -25.20 -24.65 -17.06
CA ARG A 533 -24.32 -24.88 -18.21
C ARG A 533 -23.03 -25.62 -17.81
N LEU A 534 -22.42 -25.25 -16.69
CA LEU A 534 -21.23 -25.93 -16.17
C LEU A 534 -21.55 -27.38 -15.76
N GLU A 535 -22.73 -27.64 -15.19
CA GLU A 535 -23.22 -28.98 -14.88
C GLU A 535 -23.46 -29.86 -16.11
N GLU A 536 -23.92 -29.28 -17.22
CA GLU A 536 -24.08 -30.00 -18.50
C GLU A 536 -22.71 -30.41 -19.04
N LYS A 537 -21.75 -29.48 -19.07
CA LYS A 537 -20.39 -29.73 -19.56
C LYS A 537 -19.64 -30.74 -18.70
N SER A 538 -19.80 -30.71 -17.37
CA SER A 538 -19.12 -31.67 -16.50
C SER A 538 -19.61 -33.11 -16.71
N LYS A 539 -20.87 -33.31 -17.11
CA LYS A 539 -21.45 -34.64 -17.40
C LYS A 539 -20.93 -35.25 -18.71
N ASP A 540 -20.49 -34.43 -19.65
CA ASP A 540 -19.98 -34.90 -20.94
C ASP A 540 -18.55 -35.48 -20.87
N ILE A 541 -17.85 -35.28 -19.74
CA ILE A 541 -16.49 -35.74 -19.47
C ILE A 541 -16.53 -37.14 -18.81
N PRO A 542 -15.70 -38.10 -19.27
CA PRO A 542 -14.65 -38.04 -20.28
C PRO A 542 -15.12 -38.37 -21.71
N SER A 543 -16.42 -38.64 -21.91
CA SER A 543 -16.92 -39.29 -23.13
C SER A 543 -16.78 -38.45 -24.41
N LYS A 544 -16.89 -37.12 -24.29
CA LYS A 544 -16.83 -36.17 -25.42
C LYS A 544 -15.70 -35.14 -25.28
N ALA A 545 -15.17 -34.95 -24.08
CA ALA A 545 -14.28 -33.84 -23.73
C ALA A 545 -13.12 -34.30 -22.82
N PRO A 546 -11.93 -33.68 -22.93
CA PRO A 546 -10.76 -33.99 -22.10
C PRO A 546 -10.94 -33.60 -20.62
N LEU A 547 -10.13 -34.19 -19.73
CA LEU A 547 -10.11 -33.86 -18.30
C LEU A 547 -9.83 -32.38 -18.00
N GLN A 548 -9.07 -31.70 -18.86
CA GLN A 548 -8.78 -30.26 -18.74
C GLN A 548 -10.06 -29.42 -18.67
N ASP A 549 -11.14 -29.85 -19.35
CA ASP A 549 -12.42 -29.16 -19.29
C ASP A 549 -13.07 -29.30 -17.90
N LEU A 550 -12.85 -30.41 -17.18
CA LEU A 550 -13.37 -30.56 -15.82
C LEU A 550 -12.62 -29.65 -14.84
N CYS A 551 -11.30 -29.53 -15.00
CA CYS A 551 -10.48 -28.57 -14.26
C CYS A 551 -10.89 -27.13 -14.57
N ALA A 552 -11.21 -26.82 -15.83
CA ALA A 552 -11.71 -25.51 -16.22
C ALA A 552 -13.09 -25.20 -15.65
N ALA A 553 -14.00 -26.18 -15.61
CA ALA A 553 -15.31 -26.04 -14.99
C ALA A 553 -15.19 -25.75 -13.49
N LEU A 554 -14.29 -26.47 -12.79
CA LEU A 554 -13.98 -26.24 -11.39
C LEU A 554 -13.40 -24.84 -11.15
N SER A 555 -12.40 -24.43 -11.93
CA SER A 555 -11.80 -23.10 -11.87
C SER A 555 -12.83 -22.00 -12.08
N THR A 556 -13.72 -22.18 -13.07
CA THR A 556 -14.78 -21.24 -13.40
C THR A 556 -15.83 -21.17 -12.29
N ALA A 557 -16.20 -22.30 -11.66
CA ALA A 557 -17.13 -22.30 -10.53
C ALA A 557 -16.55 -21.55 -9.32
N ILE A 558 -15.24 -21.72 -9.03
CA ILE A 558 -14.54 -20.97 -7.97
C ILE A 558 -14.52 -19.48 -8.29
N TYR A 559 -14.23 -19.10 -9.54
CA TYR A 559 -14.26 -17.71 -9.99
C TYR A 559 -15.62 -17.05 -9.75
N VAL A 560 -16.71 -17.70 -10.18
CA VAL A 560 -18.07 -17.17 -10.00
C VAL A 560 -18.43 -17.06 -8.51
N PHE A 561 -18.07 -18.07 -7.70
CA PHE A 561 -18.24 -18.04 -6.25
C PHE A 561 -17.55 -16.83 -5.60
N GLN A 562 -16.29 -16.56 -5.97
CA GLN A 562 -15.52 -15.42 -5.46
C GLN A 562 -16.14 -14.08 -5.89
N HIS A 563 -16.56 -13.98 -7.15
CA HIS A 563 -17.17 -12.77 -7.70
C HIS A 563 -18.47 -12.39 -6.98
N PHE A 564 -19.36 -13.36 -6.74
CA PHE A 564 -20.59 -13.10 -6.00
C PHE A 564 -20.38 -12.87 -4.50
N THR A 565 -19.33 -13.46 -3.92
CA THR A 565 -18.91 -13.15 -2.54
C THR A 565 -18.43 -11.70 -2.43
N MET A 566 -17.67 -11.21 -3.43
CA MET A 566 -17.29 -9.80 -3.53
C MET A 566 -18.54 -8.91 -3.62
N TYR A 567 -19.50 -9.22 -4.49
CA TYR A 567 -20.74 -8.44 -4.61
C TYR A 567 -21.51 -8.39 -3.28
N SER A 568 -21.62 -9.52 -2.58
CA SER A 568 -22.25 -9.58 -1.25
C SER A 568 -21.52 -8.69 -0.23
N ASN A 569 -20.18 -8.65 -0.25
CA ASN A 569 -19.40 -7.83 0.68
C ASN A 569 -19.52 -6.33 0.38
N LEU A 570 -19.45 -5.92 -0.89
CA LEU A 570 -19.61 -4.52 -1.30
C LEU A 570 -21.00 -3.95 -0.97
N MET A 571 -22.04 -4.79 -0.98
CA MET A 571 -23.42 -4.37 -0.68
C MET A 571 -23.78 -4.50 0.82
N ARG A 572 -22.87 -4.98 1.69
CA ARG A 572 -23.17 -5.38 3.07
C ARG A 572 -23.36 -4.21 4.06
N GLU A 573 -22.97 -2.99 3.68
CA GLU A 573 -22.97 -1.83 4.59
C GLU A 573 -24.38 -1.37 5.05
N THR A 574 -25.46 -1.89 4.47
CA THR A 574 -26.84 -1.41 4.78
C THR A 574 -27.86 -2.49 5.14
N SER A 575 -27.63 -3.78 4.87
CA SER A 575 -28.62 -4.84 5.15
C SER A 575 -28.06 -5.98 6.00
N LYS A 576 -28.76 -6.29 7.10
CA LYS A 576 -28.43 -7.42 8.02
C LYS A 576 -28.54 -8.82 7.37
N ASN A 577 -29.15 -8.92 6.18
CA ASN A 577 -29.32 -10.18 5.47
C ASN A 577 -28.25 -10.32 4.37
N PRO A 578 -27.50 -11.45 4.32
CA PRO A 578 -26.53 -11.70 3.25
C PRO A 578 -27.24 -11.85 1.91
N LEU A 579 -26.93 -10.95 0.97
CA LEU A 579 -27.39 -11.01 -0.41
C LEU A 579 -26.62 -12.16 -1.11
N PHE A 580 -27.29 -12.92 -1.98
CA PHE A 580 -26.73 -14.09 -2.70
C PHE A 580 -26.38 -15.34 -1.85
N LEU A 581 -26.75 -15.43 -0.57
CA LEU A 581 -26.39 -16.58 0.29
C LEU A 581 -26.69 -17.95 -0.32
N VAL A 582 -27.88 -18.13 -0.91
CA VAL A 582 -28.30 -19.40 -1.52
C VAL A 582 -27.42 -19.77 -2.72
N LEU A 583 -27.04 -18.79 -3.54
CA LEU A 583 -26.19 -19.02 -4.71
C LEU A 583 -24.76 -19.37 -4.29
N VAL A 584 -24.22 -18.64 -3.32
CA VAL A 584 -22.89 -18.90 -2.76
C VAL A 584 -22.83 -20.34 -2.22
N GLN A 585 -23.88 -20.81 -1.54
CA GLN A 585 -23.99 -22.20 -1.07
C GLN A 585 -24.08 -23.20 -2.23
N GLN A 586 -24.91 -22.94 -3.25
CA GLN A 586 -25.04 -23.84 -4.42
C GLN A 586 -23.71 -24.01 -5.17
N TYR A 587 -22.98 -22.91 -5.38
CA TYR A 587 -21.66 -22.97 -6.00
C TYR A 587 -20.64 -23.68 -5.12
N GLN A 588 -20.67 -23.49 -3.79
CA GLN A 588 -19.79 -24.20 -2.86
C GLN A 588 -20.03 -25.72 -2.91
N GLU A 589 -21.29 -26.16 -2.91
CA GLU A 589 -21.64 -27.58 -3.08
C GLU A 589 -21.17 -28.09 -4.44
N PHE A 590 -21.40 -27.36 -5.52
CA PHE A 590 -20.97 -27.75 -6.86
C PHE A 590 -19.44 -27.85 -6.99
N ILE A 591 -18.69 -26.91 -6.40
CA ILE A 591 -17.22 -26.94 -6.33
C ILE A 591 -16.76 -28.23 -5.65
N SER A 592 -17.36 -28.60 -4.52
CA SER A 592 -17.02 -29.83 -3.80
C SER A 592 -17.28 -31.10 -4.64
N VAL A 593 -18.37 -31.11 -5.42
CA VAL A 593 -18.71 -32.21 -6.33
C VAL A 593 -17.70 -32.29 -7.47
N LEU A 594 -17.34 -31.17 -8.08
CA LEU A 594 -16.35 -31.13 -9.17
C LEU A 594 -14.95 -31.54 -8.69
N GLN A 595 -14.50 -31.06 -7.52
CA GLN A 595 -13.25 -31.51 -6.90
C GLN A 595 -13.23 -33.03 -6.74
N PHE A 596 -14.30 -33.60 -6.17
CA PHE A 596 -14.42 -35.05 -6.01
C PHE A 596 -14.39 -35.78 -7.36
N GLN A 597 -15.08 -35.26 -8.38
CA GLN A 597 -15.11 -35.86 -9.72
C GLN A 597 -13.72 -35.86 -10.38
N VAL A 598 -12.97 -34.76 -10.31
CA VAL A 598 -11.58 -34.68 -10.83
C VAL A 598 -10.70 -35.73 -10.15
N THR A 599 -10.69 -35.74 -8.82
CA THR A 599 -9.88 -36.66 -8.02
C THR A 599 -10.23 -38.12 -8.31
N ASN A 600 -11.51 -38.48 -8.23
CA ASN A 600 -11.99 -39.86 -8.46
C ASN A 600 -11.76 -40.31 -9.91
N TYR A 601 -11.87 -39.43 -10.90
CA TYR A 601 -11.54 -39.76 -12.28
C TYR A 601 -10.05 -40.13 -12.42
N CYS A 602 -9.14 -39.28 -11.92
CA CYS A 602 -7.71 -39.54 -11.98
C CYS A 602 -7.32 -40.86 -11.29
N ILE A 603 -7.88 -41.13 -10.11
CA ILE A 603 -7.63 -42.37 -9.37
C ILE A 603 -8.16 -43.60 -10.13
N ARG A 604 -9.33 -43.50 -10.77
CA ARG A 604 -9.88 -44.58 -11.60
C ARG A 604 -9.01 -44.84 -12.82
N VAL A 605 -8.50 -43.81 -13.48
CA VAL A 605 -7.56 -43.96 -14.61
C VAL A 605 -6.29 -44.67 -14.14
N CYS A 606 -5.74 -44.29 -12.99
CA CYS A 606 -4.64 -45.02 -12.35
C CYS A 606 -4.99 -46.50 -12.15
N ALA A 607 -6.07 -46.79 -11.42
CA ALA A 607 -6.44 -48.14 -11.01
C ALA A 607 -6.80 -49.08 -12.17
N THR A 608 -7.47 -48.56 -13.20
CA THR A 608 -8.11 -49.38 -14.25
C THR A 608 -7.40 -49.35 -15.59
N SER A 609 -6.60 -48.33 -15.87
CA SER A 609 -5.95 -48.15 -17.18
C SER A 609 -4.43 -48.17 -17.07
N ILE A 610 -3.85 -47.31 -16.24
CA ILE A 610 -2.38 -47.15 -16.15
C ILE A 610 -1.75 -48.33 -15.44
N LEU A 611 -2.31 -48.71 -14.29
CA LEU A 611 -1.76 -49.74 -13.45
C LEU A 611 -2.16 -51.16 -13.91
N GLN A 612 -2.96 -51.32 -14.96
CA GLN A 612 -3.36 -52.64 -15.49
C GLN A 612 -2.43 -53.05 -16.64
N ASP A 613 -1.28 -53.63 -16.30
CA ASP A 613 -0.31 -54.15 -17.27
C ASP A 613 -0.01 -55.63 -17.01
N ALA A 614 -0.59 -56.50 -17.82
CA ALA A 614 -0.53 -57.95 -17.60
C ALA A 614 0.90 -58.51 -17.58
N GLU A 615 1.81 -57.96 -18.40
CA GLU A 615 3.19 -58.45 -18.47
C GLU A 615 4.03 -58.03 -17.25
N SER A 616 3.82 -56.81 -16.74
CA SER A 616 4.46 -56.36 -15.49
C SER A 616 3.95 -57.14 -14.28
N HIS A 617 2.70 -57.62 -14.27
CA HIS A 617 2.08 -58.26 -13.10
C HIS A 617 2.13 -59.80 -13.11
N HIS A 618 2.82 -60.42 -14.07
CA HIS A 618 3.03 -61.87 -14.08
C HIS A 618 4.22 -62.26 -13.19
N TRP A 619 3.99 -62.23 -11.87
CA TRP A 619 5.04 -62.38 -10.85
C TRP A 619 5.61 -63.79 -10.72
N ASP A 620 4.86 -64.82 -11.10
CA ASP A 620 5.23 -66.24 -11.04
C ASP A 620 5.97 -66.75 -12.29
N ASP A 621 6.23 -65.88 -13.28
CA ASP A 621 6.96 -66.24 -14.49
C ASP A 621 8.38 -66.76 -14.17
N TYR A 622 8.79 -67.81 -14.89
CA TYR A 622 10.12 -68.39 -14.81
C TYR A 622 11.20 -67.55 -15.51
N LYS A 623 10.80 -66.59 -16.36
CA LYS A 623 11.69 -65.63 -17.01
C LYS A 623 11.86 -64.37 -16.18
N ALA A 624 13.07 -63.80 -16.23
CA ALA A 624 13.30 -62.46 -15.70
C ALA A 624 12.57 -61.41 -16.56
N PHE A 625 12.01 -60.40 -15.92
CA PHE A 625 11.36 -59.28 -16.62
C PHE A 625 12.42 -58.47 -17.38
N TYR A 626 12.38 -58.52 -18.72
CA TYR A 626 13.33 -57.83 -19.60
C TYR A 626 14.78 -57.91 -19.08
N GLU A 627 15.27 -59.14 -18.86
CA GLU A 627 16.63 -59.45 -18.41
C GLU A 627 16.99 -58.93 -16.99
N GLY A 628 16.02 -58.36 -16.26
CA GLY A 628 16.21 -57.82 -14.92
C GLY A 628 16.69 -56.36 -14.91
N GLU A 629 16.67 -55.68 -16.06
CA GLU A 629 17.27 -54.34 -16.24
C GLU A 629 16.25 -53.20 -16.30
N ARG A 630 14.95 -53.49 -16.27
CA ARG A 630 13.88 -52.49 -16.50
C ARG A 630 12.84 -52.43 -15.40
N CYS A 631 12.39 -51.20 -15.11
CA CYS A 631 11.20 -50.91 -14.32
C CYS A 631 9.92 -51.26 -15.11
N SER A 632 8.90 -51.73 -14.41
CA SER A 632 7.56 -52.00 -14.95
C SER A 632 6.99 -50.79 -15.68
N PHE A 633 6.40 -51.02 -16.85
CA PHE A 633 5.83 -49.94 -17.67
C PHE A 633 4.70 -49.20 -16.95
N SER A 634 3.88 -49.93 -16.19
CA SER A 634 2.80 -49.36 -15.38
C SER A 634 3.29 -48.33 -14.34
N VAL A 635 4.46 -48.54 -13.73
CA VAL A 635 5.07 -47.60 -12.76
C VAL A 635 5.60 -46.35 -13.46
N GLN A 636 6.26 -46.54 -14.61
CA GLN A 636 6.73 -45.41 -15.43
C GLN A 636 5.55 -44.53 -15.87
N MET A 637 4.50 -45.15 -16.40
CA MET A 637 3.30 -44.45 -16.86
C MET A 637 2.54 -43.76 -15.72
N TRP A 638 2.54 -44.34 -14.52
CA TRP A 638 1.97 -43.70 -13.33
C TRP A 638 2.72 -42.41 -12.97
N HIS A 639 4.06 -42.43 -12.93
CA HIS A 639 4.85 -41.22 -12.68
C HIS A 639 4.61 -40.15 -13.78
N TYR A 640 4.59 -40.55 -15.05
CA TYR A 640 4.29 -39.63 -16.15
C TYR A 640 2.92 -38.99 -16.02
N PHE A 641 1.91 -39.76 -15.63
CA PHE A 641 0.57 -39.27 -15.41
C PHE A 641 0.50 -38.28 -14.24
N CYS A 642 1.15 -38.56 -13.11
CA CYS A 642 1.25 -37.63 -11.99
C CYS A 642 1.91 -36.30 -12.39
N CYS A 643 3.00 -36.35 -13.17
CA CYS A 643 3.67 -35.15 -13.70
C CYS A 643 2.78 -34.33 -14.64
N ALA A 644 2.02 -35.00 -15.52
CA ALA A 644 1.07 -34.34 -16.42
C ALA A 644 -0.09 -33.68 -15.66
N ILE A 645 -0.70 -34.40 -14.69
CA ILE A 645 -1.75 -33.85 -13.82
C ILE A 645 -1.24 -32.63 -13.06
N ARG A 646 -0.04 -32.71 -12.45
CA ARG A 646 0.54 -31.58 -11.72
C ARG A 646 0.63 -30.32 -12.60
N HIS A 647 1.06 -30.47 -13.86
CA HIS A 647 1.11 -29.36 -14.82
C HIS A 647 -0.29 -28.82 -15.15
N ASP A 648 -1.24 -29.69 -15.46
CA ASP A 648 -2.61 -29.29 -15.79
C ASP A 648 -3.30 -28.57 -14.61
N LEU A 649 -3.15 -29.08 -13.38
CA LEU A 649 -3.69 -28.45 -12.18
C LEU A 649 -3.04 -27.07 -11.95
N TRP A 650 -1.72 -26.95 -12.12
CA TRP A 650 -0.98 -25.70 -11.89
C TRP A 650 -1.29 -24.64 -12.93
N THR A 651 -1.73 -25.02 -14.13
CA THR A 651 -2.02 -24.07 -15.22
C THR A 651 -3.45 -23.50 -15.15
N ILE A 652 -4.40 -24.26 -14.61
CA ILE A 652 -5.83 -23.92 -14.66
C ILE A 652 -6.37 -23.48 -13.29
N LEU A 653 -6.13 -24.26 -12.24
CA LEU A 653 -6.81 -24.12 -10.94
C LEU A 653 -6.13 -23.10 -10.01
N PRO A 654 -6.85 -22.66 -8.96
CA PRO A 654 -6.22 -21.98 -7.82
C PRO A 654 -5.13 -22.84 -7.18
N PRO A 655 -3.99 -22.23 -6.78
CA PRO A 655 -2.88 -22.89 -6.11
C PRO A 655 -3.25 -23.89 -5.02
N LYS A 656 -4.07 -23.46 -4.06
CA LYS A 656 -4.44 -24.28 -2.89
C LYS A 656 -5.27 -25.50 -3.27
N THR A 657 -6.29 -25.30 -4.10
CA THR A 657 -7.14 -26.38 -4.62
C THR A 657 -6.34 -27.35 -5.49
N ALA A 658 -5.40 -26.85 -6.28
CA ALA A 658 -4.52 -27.67 -7.10
C ALA A 658 -3.66 -28.60 -6.23
N GLN A 659 -3.06 -28.08 -5.15
CA GLN A 659 -2.29 -28.87 -4.19
C GLN A 659 -3.13 -29.93 -3.51
N GLU A 660 -4.31 -29.57 -2.99
CA GLU A 660 -5.21 -30.51 -2.32
C GLU A 660 -5.59 -31.70 -3.21
N ILE A 661 -5.96 -31.44 -4.47
CA ILE A 661 -6.30 -32.48 -5.45
C ILE A 661 -5.08 -33.35 -5.77
N LEU A 662 -3.90 -32.75 -5.95
CA LEU A 662 -2.67 -33.51 -6.22
C LEU A 662 -2.32 -34.44 -5.05
N THR A 663 -2.43 -33.95 -3.81
CA THR A 663 -2.18 -34.75 -2.61
C THR A 663 -3.16 -35.92 -2.49
N ASP A 664 -4.44 -35.71 -2.79
CA ASP A 664 -5.44 -36.79 -2.79
C ASP A 664 -5.18 -37.86 -3.85
N ILE A 665 -4.80 -37.44 -5.06
CA ILE A 665 -4.46 -38.37 -6.14
C ILE A 665 -3.20 -39.17 -5.77
N LEU A 666 -2.20 -38.51 -5.19
CA LEU A 666 -0.95 -39.16 -4.77
C LEU A 666 -1.20 -40.18 -3.64
N GLU A 667 -1.92 -39.81 -2.58
CA GLU A 667 -2.25 -40.71 -1.46
C GLU A 667 -3.03 -41.94 -1.92
N GLN A 668 -4.14 -41.76 -2.64
CA GLN A 668 -5.00 -42.89 -3.03
C GLN A 668 -4.36 -43.77 -4.11
N SER A 669 -3.58 -43.20 -5.03
CA SER A 669 -2.86 -44.01 -6.02
C SER A 669 -1.68 -44.78 -5.41
N LEU A 670 -1.03 -44.25 -4.38
CA LEU A 670 -0.02 -44.96 -3.60
C LEU A 670 -0.62 -46.06 -2.75
N ASP A 671 -1.81 -45.88 -2.17
CA ASP A 671 -2.51 -46.95 -1.46
C ASP A 671 -2.77 -48.16 -2.38
N ILE A 672 -3.22 -47.91 -3.61
CA ILE A 672 -3.41 -48.97 -4.62
C ILE A 672 -2.10 -49.71 -4.91
N LEU A 673 -0.99 -48.98 -5.09
CA LEU A 673 0.33 -49.57 -5.33
C LEU A 673 0.82 -50.36 -4.10
N SER A 674 0.73 -49.77 -2.91
CA SER A 674 1.13 -50.39 -1.63
C SER A 674 0.37 -51.69 -1.39
N SER A 675 -0.96 -51.66 -1.51
CA SER A 675 -1.83 -52.83 -1.39
C SER A 675 -1.49 -53.92 -2.42
N ARG A 676 -1.19 -53.53 -3.66
CA ARG A 676 -0.81 -54.46 -4.71
C ARG A 676 0.51 -55.16 -4.41
N TYR A 677 1.57 -54.42 -4.12
CA TYR A 677 2.90 -55.00 -3.86
C TYR A 677 2.89 -55.87 -2.59
N CYS A 678 2.06 -55.55 -1.59
CA CYS A 678 1.85 -56.40 -0.42
C CYS A 678 1.30 -57.81 -0.75
N GLN A 679 0.64 -58.00 -1.90
CA GLN A 679 -0.03 -59.27 -2.29
C GLN A 679 0.78 -60.09 -3.31
N VAL A 680 1.97 -59.62 -3.70
CA VAL A 680 2.76 -60.22 -4.77
C VAL A 680 3.40 -61.55 -4.34
N HIS A 681 3.41 -62.52 -5.27
CA HIS A 681 4.07 -63.83 -5.13
C HIS A 681 5.13 -63.98 -6.22
N PRO A 682 6.33 -63.41 -6.05
CA PRO A 682 7.33 -63.39 -7.10
C PRO A 682 8.05 -64.74 -7.21
N SER A 683 8.43 -65.13 -8.42
CA SER A 683 9.51 -66.10 -8.62
C SER A 683 10.85 -65.45 -8.28
N TYR A 684 11.88 -66.25 -7.98
CA TYR A 684 13.24 -65.74 -7.75
C TYR A 684 13.76 -64.86 -8.91
N LYS A 685 13.32 -65.12 -10.15
CA LYS A 685 13.72 -64.34 -11.33
C LYS A 685 13.00 -62.99 -11.44
N ARG A 686 11.91 -62.78 -10.69
CA ARG A 686 11.10 -61.55 -10.67
C ARG A 686 11.40 -60.65 -9.46
N THR A 687 12.14 -61.15 -8.46
CA THR A 687 12.65 -60.35 -7.33
C THR A 687 13.41 -59.06 -7.73
N PRO A 688 14.23 -59.03 -8.80
CA PRO A 688 14.85 -57.79 -9.26
C PRO A 688 13.85 -56.73 -9.74
N GLN A 689 12.75 -57.14 -10.40
CA GLN A 689 11.70 -56.24 -10.87
C GLN A 689 11.02 -55.53 -9.69
N ILE A 690 10.72 -56.24 -8.59
CA ILE A 690 10.15 -55.64 -7.37
C ILE A 690 11.08 -54.58 -6.78
N ARG A 691 12.39 -54.85 -6.75
CA ARG A 691 13.37 -53.89 -6.23
C ARG A 691 13.38 -52.60 -7.05
N ILE A 692 13.41 -52.74 -8.38
CA ILE A 692 13.43 -51.59 -9.30
C ILE A 692 12.11 -50.81 -9.22
N ASP A 693 10.97 -51.50 -9.18
CA ASP A 693 9.65 -50.86 -9.15
C ASP A 693 9.42 -50.08 -7.86
N ILE A 694 9.66 -50.69 -6.69
CA ILE A 694 9.45 -50.01 -5.40
C ILE A 694 10.42 -48.84 -5.27
N ALA A 695 11.69 -49.00 -5.67
CA ALA A 695 12.65 -47.90 -5.75
C ALA A 695 12.10 -46.73 -6.60
N ALA A 696 11.60 -47.03 -7.81
CA ALA A 696 11.07 -46.03 -8.71
C ALA A 696 9.79 -45.35 -8.16
N ILE A 697 8.89 -46.11 -7.52
CA ILE A 697 7.70 -45.56 -6.86
C ILE A 697 8.09 -44.58 -5.76
N LEU A 698 9.05 -44.94 -4.91
CA LEU A 698 9.46 -44.09 -3.81
C LEU A 698 10.19 -42.83 -4.28
N MET A 699 11.09 -42.94 -5.27
CA MET A 699 11.76 -41.77 -5.88
C MET A 699 10.75 -40.84 -6.58
N SER A 700 9.78 -41.41 -7.29
CA SER A 700 8.69 -40.65 -7.93
C SER A 700 7.81 -39.94 -6.89
N THR A 701 7.55 -40.60 -5.76
CA THR A 701 6.77 -40.03 -4.66
C THR A 701 7.51 -38.88 -4.00
N GLU A 702 8.81 -39.04 -3.76
CA GLU A 702 9.65 -37.96 -3.22
C GLU A 702 9.61 -36.73 -4.11
N ASP A 703 9.74 -36.88 -5.43
CA ASP A 703 9.66 -35.77 -6.39
C ASP A 703 8.30 -35.03 -6.34
N MET A 704 7.19 -35.78 -6.26
CA MET A 704 5.84 -35.20 -6.23
C MET A 704 5.45 -34.63 -4.86
N LEU A 705 6.00 -35.16 -3.77
CA LEU A 705 5.63 -34.78 -2.40
C LEU A 705 6.03 -33.33 -2.10
N TRP A 706 7.13 -32.83 -2.66
CA TRP A 706 7.52 -31.41 -2.56
C TRP A 706 6.47 -30.44 -3.09
N SER A 707 5.67 -30.86 -4.08
CA SER A 707 4.56 -30.05 -4.60
C SER A 707 3.30 -30.12 -3.72
N SER A 708 3.20 -31.11 -2.84
CA SER A 708 2.06 -31.30 -1.92
C SER A 708 2.28 -30.61 -0.57
N CYS A 709 3.53 -30.44 -0.13
CA CYS A 709 3.85 -29.79 1.14
C CYS A 709 3.93 -28.26 1.01
N SER A 710 3.50 -27.57 2.06
CA SER A 710 3.61 -26.12 2.24
C SER A 710 4.90 -25.71 2.95
N SER A 711 5.51 -26.62 3.72
CA SER A 711 6.76 -26.39 4.46
C SER A 711 7.69 -27.60 4.44
N VAL A 712 8.98 -27.39 4.71
CA VAL A 712 9.96 -28.47 4.86
C VAL A 712 9.67 -29.32 6.10
N GLN A 713 9.07 -28.73 7.13
CA GLN A 713 8.69 -29.45 8.36
C GLN A 713 7.55 -30.45 8.10
N GLU A 714 6.53 -30.04 7.35
CA GLU A 714 5.42 -30.90 6.91
C GLU A 714 5.92 -32.09 6.07
N PHE A 715 6.98 -31.88 5.27
CA PHE A 715 7.64 -32.93 4.49
C PHE A 715 8.46 -33.92 5.36
N LEU A 716 9.21 -33.43 6.35
CA LEU A 716 10.12 -34.28 7.13
C LEU A 716 9.47 -34.93 8.35
N ASN A 717 8.51 -34.24 8.99
CA ASN A 717 7.86 -34.66 10.22
C ASN A 717 6.37 -34.27 10.23
N PRO A 718 5.53 -34.93 9.42
CA PRO A 718 4.09 -34.67 9.38
C PRO A 718 3.39 -35.13 10.67
N HIS A 719 2.45 -34.32 11.18
CA HIS A 719 1.64 -34.69 12.35
C HIS A 719 0.33 -35.36 11.93
N GLU A 720 -0.04 -36.48 12.57
CA GLU A 720 -1.29 -37.24 12.27
C GLU A 720 -2.56 -36.38 12.34
N ASP A 721 -2.64 -35.45 13.30
CA ASP A 721 -3.83 -34.62 13.52
C ASP A 721 -3.95 -33.45 12.52
N ARG A 722 -2.83 -32.94 12.00
CA ARG A 722 -2.77 -31.75 11.14
C ARG A 722 -2.64 -32.12 9.66
N ASP A 723 -1.75 -33.06 9.36
CA ASP A 723 -1.26 -33.36 8.01
C ASP A 723 -1.62 -34.80 7.61
N LEU A 724 -2.84 -35.24 7.96
CA LEU A 724 -3.27 -36.64 7.88
C LEU A 724 -2.98 -37.30 6.53
N LYS A 725 -3.24 -36.61 5.41
CA LYS A 725 -3.01 -37.15 4.05
C LYS A 725 -1.52 -37.36 3.76
N ILE A 726 -0.68 -36.42 4.16
CA ILE A 726 0.78 -36.50 3.99
C ILE A 726 1.33 -37.61 4.89
N TYR A 727 0.88 -37.67 6.14
CA TYR A 727 1.22 -38.76 7.04
C TYR A 727 0.88 -40.14 6.44
N LYS A 728 -0.28 -40.29 5.80
CA LYS A 728 -0.65 -41.53 5.10
C LYS A 728 0.27 -41.83 3.91
N ILE A 729 0.64 -40.84 3.11
CA ILE A 729 1.64 -41.01 2.03
C ILE A 729 2.94 -41.60 2.59
N HIS A 730 3.45 -41.03 3.69
CA HIS A 730 4.62 -41.55 4.40
C HIS A 730 4.42 -43.01 4.87
N SER A 731 3.25 -43.32 5.43
CA SER A 731 2.88 -44.68 5.85
C SER A 731 2.88 -45.67 4.67
N HIS A 732 2.28 -45.32 3.53
CA HIS A 732 2.26 -46.16 2.32
C HIS A 732 3.68 -46.43 1.79
N CYS A 733 4.57 -45.43 1.82
CA CYS A 733 5.97 -45.58 1.44
C CYS A 733 6.74 -46.51 2.40
N ASN A 734 6.54 -46.38 3.72
CA ASN A 734 7.15 -47.28 4.70
C ASN A 734 6.66 -48.74 4.53
N ASN A 735 5.38 -48.93 4.18
CA ASN A 735 4.84 -50.24 3.84
C ASN A 735 5.50 -50.83 2.59
N LEU A 736 5.71 -50.03 1.54
CA LEU A 736 6.41 -50.46 0.34
C LEU A 736 7.86 -50.88 0.63
N ILE A 737 8.58 -50.15 1.48
CA ILE A 737 9.94 -50.54 1.92
C ILE A 737 9.91 -51.85 2.68
N SER A 738 8.93 -52.05 3.55
CA SER A 738 8.77 -53.28 4.31
C SER A 738 8.56 -54.48 3.38
N VAL A 739 7.74 -54.32 2.33
CA VAL A 739 7.54 -55.32 1.29
C VAL A 739 8.85 -55.61 0.55
N LEU A 740 9.59 -54.59 0.15
CA LEU A 740 10.89 -54.74 -0.52
C LEU A 740 11.87 -55.52 0.36
N ALA A 741 11.99 -55.17 1.64
CA ALA A 741 12.91 -55.79 2.57
C ALA A 741 12.62 -57.29 2.79
N ILE A 742 11.35 -57.65 2.97
CA ILE A 742 10.96 -59.04 3.26
C ILE A 742 10.99 -59.93 2.01
N LEU A 743 10.51 -59.43 0.86
CA LEU A 743 10.40 -60.23 -0.36
C LEU A 743 11.71 -60.36 -1.15
N THR A 744 12.65 -59.43 -0.98
CA THR A 744 13.82 -59.33 -1.86
C THR A 744 15.17 -59.50 -1.18
N SER A 745 15.20 -59.59 0.16
CA SER A 745 16.43 -59.83 0.91
C SER A 745 16.95 -61.26 0.74
N PRO A 746 18.28 -61.48 0.81
CA PRO A 746 18.81 -62.83 0.86
C PRO A 746 18.30 -63.58 2.09
N LEU A 747 17.85 -64.83 1.90
CA LEU A 747 17.30 -65.66 2.97
C LEU A 747 18.22 -65.76 4.21
N LYS A 748 19.53 -65.75 4.00
CA LYS A 748 20.54 -65.74 5.07
C LYS A 748 20.40 -64.51 5.98
N ASN A 749 20.31 -63.32 5.41
CA ASN A 749 20.21 -62.05 6.15
C ASN A 749 18.87 -61.94 6.89
N LEU A 750 17.79 -62.43 6.27
CA LEU A 750 16.46 -62.50 6.89
C LEU A 750 16.49 -63.45 8.10
N TYR A 751 17.07 -64.64 7.94
CA TYR A 751 17.22 -65.62 9.03
C TYR A 751 18.08 -65.09 10.18
N GLU A 752 19.22 -64.44 9.89
CA GLU A 752 20.11 -63.85 10.90
C GLU A 752 19.42 -62.73 11.69
N THR A 753 18.62 -61.87 11.02
CA THR A 753 17.89 -60.79 11.69
C THR A 753 16.78 -61.33 12.59
N LEU A 754 16.06 -62.35 12.14
CA LEU A 754 15.05 -63.04 12.96
C LEU A 754 15.67 -63.75 14.16
N LEU A 755 16.84 -64.39 14.00
CA LEU A 755 17.55 -65.02 15.12
C LEU A 755 17.98 -64.00 16.18
N ASN A 756 18.55 -62.87 15.74
CA ASN A 756 19.05 -61.83 16.62
C ASN A 756 17.92 -61.11 17.38
N SER A 757 16.72 -61.02 16.79
CA SER A 757 15.52 -60.47 17.46
C SER A 757 14.90 -61.40 18.52
N CYS A 758 15.26 -62.69 18.52
CA CYS A 758 14.76 -63.68 19.49
C CYS A 758 15.60 -63.70 20.80
N GLY A 759 16.71 -62.98 20.84
CA GLY A 759 17.49 -62.72 22.06
C GLY A 759 17.05 -61.42 22.72
N GLU A 760 16.75 -61.46 24.02
CA GLU A 760 16.37 -60.30 24.83
C GLU A 760 17.40 -59.16 24.68
N HIS A 761 16.90 -57.92 24.51
CA HIS A 761 17.61 -56.64 24.37
C HIS A 761 17.86 -56.11 22.93
N LEU A 762 16.82 -55.52 22.31
CA LEU A 762 17.05 -54.41 21.38
C LEU A 762 17.50 -53.17 22.20
N PRO A 763 18.53 -52.41 21.78
CA PRO A 763 18.89 -51.14 22.44
C PRO A 763 17.71 -50.17 22.35
N GLN A 764 17.28 -49.65 23.50
CA GLN A 764 16.13 -48.75 23.64
C GLN A 764 16.24 -47.47 22.77
N GLU A 765 17.47 -47.04 22.45
CA GLU A 765 17.77 -45.89 21.58
C GLU A 765 17.55 -46.15 20.08
N SER A 766 17.52 -47.42 19.63
CA SER A 766 17.29 -47.75 18.22
C SER A 766 15.80 -47.82 17.85
N SER A 767 14.90 -48.00 18.83
CA SER A 767 13.47 -48.14 18.57
C SER A 767 12.82 -46.84 18.11
N GLU A 768 13.24 -45.66 18.59
CA GLU A 768 12.61 -44.38 18.23
C GLU A 768 12.84 -43.96 16.77
N VAL A 769 13.96 -44.37 16.15
CA VAL A 769 14.31 -44.01 14.76
C VAL A 769 13.45 -44.77 13.73
N PHE A 770 13.03 -46.00 14.05
CA PHE A 770 12.29 -46.87 13.11
C PHE A 770 10.79 -46.59 13.04
N TYR A 771 10.23 -45.85 13.99
CA TYR A 771 8.80 -45.46 13.99
C TYR A 771 8.56 -44.05 13.44
N HIS A 772 9.60 -43.38 12.93
CA HIS A 772 9.44 -42.04 12.35
C HIS A 772 8.78 -42.12 10.96
N PRO A 773 7.76 -41.30 10.64
CA PRO A 773 7.06 -41.34 9.34
C PRO A 773 7.98 -41.17 8.13
N SER A 774 9.09 -40.44 8.27
CA SER A 774 10.08 -40.22 7.21
C SER A 774 11.14 -41.31 7.05
N HIS A 775 11.05 -42.46 7.74
CA HIS A 775 12.02 -43.56 7.64
C HIS A 775 12.35 -43.93 6.18
N TRP A 776 11.34 -43.97 5.30
CA TRP A 776 11.55 -44.31 3.89
C TRP A 776 12.48 -43.37 3.11
N LEU A 777 12.56 -42.10 3.50
CA LEU A 777 13.46 -41.12 2.87
C LEU A 777 14.93 -41.43 3.16
N PHE A 778 15.25 -42.05 4.29
CA PHE A 778 16.62 -42.46 4.65
C PHE A 778 17.10 -43.67 3.84
N CYS A 779 16.16 -44.46 3.32
CA CYS A 779 16.45 -45.73 2.66
C CYS A 779 16.78 -45.57 1.17
N ILE A 780 16.56 -44.40 0.58
CA ILE A 780 16.69 -44.15 -0.87
C ILE A 780 17.91 -43.25 -1.11
N PRO A 781 18.74 -43.50 -2.14
CA PRO A 781 19.76 -42.57 -2.62
C PRO A 781 19.09 -41.44 -3.43
N SER A 782 18.15 -40.72 -2.81
CA SER A 782 17.53 -39.51 -3.36
C SER A 782 18.36 -38.28 -2.99
N SER A 783 18.10 -37.14 -3.63
CA SER A 783 18.51 -35.82 -3.12
C SER A 783 18.20 -35.63 -1.62
N CYS A 784 17.18 -36.32 -1.09
CA CYS A 784 16.84 -36.32 0.34
C CYS A 784 17.79 -37.12 1.24
N PHE A 785 18.53 -38.10 0.70
CA PHE A 785 19.55 -38.84 1.46
C PHE A 785 20.61 -37.89 2.04
N PHE A 786 20.88 -36.82 1.29
CA PHE A 786 21.83 -35.79 1.68
C PHE A 786 21.24 -34.81 2.71
N LEU A 787 19.91 -34.66 2.81
CA LEU A 787 19.24 -33.83 3.84
C LEU A 787 19.37 -34.42 5.25
N LEU A 788 19.62 -35.73 5.36
CA LEU A 788 19.42 -36.51 6.58
C LEU A 788 20.69 -37.24 7.08
N LYS A 789 21.79 -37.23 6.34
CA LYS A 789 23.14 -37.62 6.83
C LYS A 789 24.00 -36.40 7.10
N ILE A 790 24.98 -36.54 8.00
CA ILE A 790 25.90 -35.49 8.48
C ILE A 790 27.03 -35.26 7.45
N PRO A 791 26.83 -34.40 6.43
CA PRO A 791 27.74 -33.28 6.15
C PRO A 791 27.16 -31.99 6.74
N SER A 792 27.81 -30.83 6.56
CA SER A 792 27.42 -29.59 7.26
C SER A 792 25.92 -29.31 7.11
N ALA A 793 25.16 -29.27 8.22
CA ALA A 793 23.69 -29.20 8.22
C ALA A 793 23.10 -27.95 7.52
N ARG A 794 23.95 -27.05 7.03
CA ARG A 794 23.64 -25.73 6.49
C ARG A 794 23.34 -25.73 4.99
N GLU A 795 24.15 -26.42 4.18
CA GLU A 795 24.00 -26.43 2.71
C GLU A 795 22.76 -27.22 2.28
N MET A 796 22.48 -28.29 3.03
CA MET A 796 21.46 -29.25 2.67
C MET A 796 20.05 -28.72 2.90
N ALA A 797 19.80 -28.06 4.04
CA ALA A 797 18.51 -27.43 4.31
C ALA A 797 18.17 -26.30 3.30
N ALA A 798 19.18 -25.57 2.80
CA ALA A 798 18.99 -24.58 1.74
C ALA A 798 18.56 -25.21 0.41
N GLN A 799 19.10 -26.39 0.06
CA GLN A 799 18.66 -27.14 -1.13
C GLN A 799 17.22 -27.65 -0.99
N GLY A 800 16.82 -28.12 0.20
CA GLY A 800 15.45 -28.51 0.50
C GLY A 800 14.47 -27.33 0.37
N GLN A 801 14.82 -26.16 0.89
CA GLN A 801 14.01 -24.95 0.74
C GLN A 801 13.90 -24.48 -0.71
N LEU A 802 15.01 -24.49 -1.47
CA LEU A 802 15.00 -24.16 -2.90
C LEU A 802 14.10 -25.14 -3.69
N LYS A 803 14.19 -26.44 -3.38
CA LYS A 803 13.34 -27.46 -4.01
C LYS A 803 11.87 -27.25 -3.67
N LEU A 804 11.55 -26.93 -2.41
CA LEU A 804 10.19 -26.61 -1.99
C LEU A 804 9.64 -25.39 -2.75
N LEU A 805 10.42 -24.29 -2.82
CA LEU A 805 10.05 -23.04 -3.50
C LEU A 805 9.72 -23.25 -4.98
N LEU A 806 10.55 -24.03 -5.69
CA LEU A 806 10.36 -24.30 -7.12
C LEU A 806 9.27 -25.33 -7.41
N SER A 807 8.87 -26.12 -6.40
CA SER A 807 7.81 -27.12 -6.53
C SER A 807 6.40 -26.55 -6.32
N GLN A 808 6.29 -25.30 -5.87
CA GLN A 808 5.01 -24.64 -5.57
C GLN A 808 4.22 -24.24 -6.84
N PRO A 809 2.88 -24.14 -6.76
CA PRO A 809 2.01 -23.69 -7.85
C PRO A 809 2.15 -22.24 -8.29
N TYR A 810 2.73 -21.39 -7.46
CA TYR A 810 2.85 -19.96 -7.71
C TYR A 810 4.07 -19.43 -6.97
N CYS A 811 4.42 -18.17 -7.26
CA CYS A 811 5.46 -17.44 -6.54
C CYS A 811 4.97 -17.10 -5.13
N ASN A 812 5.14 -18.03 -4.18
CA ASN A 812 4.88 -17.75 -2.76
C ASN A 812 5.97 -16.81 -2.22
N LEU A 813 5.61 -15.54 -2.02
CA LEU A 813 6.53 -14.50 -1.57
C LEU A 813 7.07 -14.74 -0.15
N ASN A 814 6.28 -15.38 0.71
CA ASN A 814 6.70 -15.73 2.07
C ASN A 814 7.78 -16.81 2.04
N LEU A 815 7.54 -17.87 1.27
CA LEU A 815 8.53 -18.94 1.09
C LEU A 815 9.79 -18.44 0.36
N LEU A 816 9.63 -17.53 -0.61
CA LEU A 816 10.76 -16.90 -1.29
C LEU A 816 11.61 -16.10 -0.30
N LEU A 817 10.99 -15.22 0.50
CA LEU A 817 11.73 -14.42 1.47
C LEU A 817 12.40 -15.31 2.53
N ASP A 818 11.71 -16.34 3.02
CA ASP A 818 12.31 -17.33 3.92
C ASP A 818 13.56 -17.95 3.29
N THR A 819 13.45 -18.43 2.05
CA THR A 819 14.55 -19.05 1.30
C THR A 819 15.72 -18.10 1.07
N LEU A 820 15.46 -16.81 0.83
CA LEU A 820 16.51 -15.79 0.67
C LEU A 820 17.22 -15.47 1.98
N LEU A 821 16.52 -15.51 3.12
CA LEU A 821 17.07 -15.20 4.43
C LEU A 821 17.70 -16.42 5.12
N HIS A 822 17.34 -17.63 4.70
CA HIS A 822 17.79 -18.88 5.29
C HIS A 822 19.31 -19.04 5.29
N HIS A 823 19.82 -19.68 6.35
CA HIS A 823 21.24 -20.01 6.53
C HIS A 823 22.22 -18.89 6.11
N ASP A 824 22.14 -17.74 6.78
CA ASP A 824 23.03 -16.59 6.53
C ASP A 824 22.97 -16.10 5.07
N CYS A 825 21.79 -16.13 4.46
CA CYS A 825 21.52 -15.68 3.09
C CYS A 825 22.37 -16.41 2.03
N LEU A 826 22.54 -17.74 2.18
CA LEU A 826 23.39 -18.56 1.31
C LEU A 826 23.01 -18.43 -0.17
N LEU A 827 21.72 -18.56 -0.50
CA LEU A 827 21.23 -18.45 -1.86
C LEU A 827 21.53 -17.07 -2.47
N VAL A 828 21.37 -16.00 -1.68
CA VAL A 828 21.71 -14.63 -2.10
C VAL A 828 23.20 -14.49 -2.40
N LYS A 829 24.07 -15.08 -1.57
CA LYS A 829 25.53 -15.06 -1.80
C LYS A 829 25.90 -15.74 -3.12
N ILE A 830 25.26 -16.87 -3.44
CA ILE A 830 25.45 -17.57 -4.73
C ILE A 830 25.03 -16.67 -5.88
N LEU A 831 23.84 -16.07 -5.81
CA LEU A 831 23.32 -15.15 -6.84
C LEU A 831 24.24 -13.94 -7.06
N LEU A 832 24.77 -13.33 -5.98
CA LEU A 832 25.69 -12.20 -6.05
C LEU A 832 27.08 -12.58 -6.60
N ARG A 833 27.58 -13.79 -6.33
CA ARG A 833 28.85 -14.27 -6.90
C ARG A 833 28.79 -14.39 -8.41
N SER A 834 27.65 -14.82 -8.94
CA SER A 834 27.43 -14.98 -10.38
C SER A 834 27.21 -13.65 -11.14
N SER A 835 26.78 -12.57 -10.47
CA SER A 835 26.56 -11.27 -11.10
C SER A 835 27.85 -10.48 -11.36
N GLY A 836 28.97 -10.79 -10.70
CA GLY A 836 30.23 -10.05 -10.82
C GLY A 836 30.95 -10.18 -12.17
N HIS A 837 30.51 -11.07 -13.07
CA HIS A 837 31.17 -11.30 -14.37
C HIS A 837 30.57 -10.54 -15.56
N GLU A 838 29.47 -9.80 -15.39
CA GLU A 838 28.89 -8.99 -16.48
C GLU A 838 29.73 -7.76 -16.84
N ALA A 839 30.51 -7.22 -15.88
CA ALA A 839 31.29 -6.00 -16.08
C ALA A 839 32.47 -6.18 -17.06
N LEU A 840 33.00 -7.39 -17.22
CA LEU A 840 34.19 -7.68 -18.06
C LEU A 840 33.87 -7.92 -19.54
N ASN A 841 32.62 -8.26 -19.89
CA ASN A 841 32.24 -8.61 -21.27
C ASN A 841 31.50 -7.49 -22.03
N ARG A 842 31.27 -6.33 -21.40
CA ARG A 842 30.50 -5.22 -21.99
C ARG A 842 31.37 -4.17 -22.70
N ASP A 843 32.64 -4.48 -22.96
CA ASP A 843 33.64 -3.48 -23.37
C ASP A 843 33.82 -3.29 -24.89
N GLU A 844 33.03 -3.92 -25.77
CA GLU A 844 33.28 -3.75 -27.22
C GLU A 844 32.15 -3.25 -28.14
N GLN A 845 30.88 -3.21 -27.76
CA GLN A 845 29.86 -2.60 -28.64
C GLN A 845 28.55 -2.24 -27.91
N SER A 846 28.40 -0.99 -27.46
CA SER A 846 27.17 -0.21 -27.70
C SER A 846 27.33 1.22 -27.18
N SER A 847 26.99 2.17 -28.03
CA SER A 847 27.14 3.61 -27.88
C SER A 847 26.31 4.24 -26.75
N LEU A 848 26.93 5.26 -26.15
CA LEU A 848 26.68 5.91 -24.86
C LEU A 848 25.46 6.86 -24.72
N LEU A 849 24.37 6.74 -25.49
CA LEU A 849 23.31 7.78 -25.44
C LEU A 849 21.84 7.37 -25.33
N GLU A 850 21.47 6.08 -25.35
CA GLU A 850 20.05 5.67 -25.24
C GLU A 850 19.64 5.11 -23.86
N GLN A 851 20.53 5.10 -22.87
CA GLN A 851 20.36 4.30 -21.65
C GLN A 851 19.77 5.00 -20.43
N ILE A 852 19.34 6.26 -20.53
CA ILE A 852 18.94 7.05 -19.34
C ILE A 852 17.46 6.85 -18.95
N ASN A 853 16.58 6.35 -19.83
CA ASN A 853 15.14 6.34 -19.53
C ASN A 853 14.44 4.97 -19.48
N ASN A 854 15.11 3.83 -19.75
CA ASN A 854 14.50 2.49 -19.63
C ASN A 854 15.56 1.44 -19.31
N LYS A 855 16.07 1.38 -18.08
CA LYS A 855 16.84 0.22 -17.61
C LYS A 855 16.06 -0.47 -16.50
N GLU A 856 15.70 -1.72 -16.75
CA GLU A 856 15.27 -2.62 -15.70
C GLU A 856 16.34 -2.66 -14.58
N PRO A 857 15.93 -2.69 -13.31
CA PRO A 857 16.84 -2.75 -12.16
C PRO A 857 17.74 -3.98 -12.26
N THR A 858 19.03 -3.84 -11.96
CA THR A 858 19.97 -4.98 -11.99
C THR A 858 19.71 -5.94 -10.82
N LEU A 859 20.10 -7.21 -10.93
CA LEU A 859 19.93 -8.19 -9.84
C LEU A 859 20.50 -7.68 -8.51
N ILE A 860 21.66 -7.02 -8.55
CA ILE A 860 22.29 -6.42 -7.37
C ILE A 860 21.39 -5.34 -6.72
N GLU A 861 20.80 -4.45 -7.53
CA GLU A 861 19.87 -3.41 -7.05
C GLU A 861 18.58 -4.02 -6.50
N THR A 862 18.02 -5.06 -7.14
CA THR A 862 16.82 -5.74 -6.64
C THR A 862 17.05 -6.42 -5.29
N ILE A 863 18.15 -7.18 -5.15
CA ILE A 863 18.53 -7.86 -3.90
C ILE A 863 18.82 -6.82 -2.80
N PHE A 864 19.57 -5.76 -3.13
CA PHE A 864 19.89 -4.71 -2.17
C PHE A 864 18.62 -4.04 -1.65
N THR A 865 17.71 -3.65 -2.54
CA THR A 865 16.46 -2.98 -2.18
C THR A 865 15.60 -3.87 -1.28
N VAL A 866 15.39 -5.14 -1.65
CA VAL A 866 14.60 -6.10 -0.84
C VAL A 866 15.22 -6.29 0.56
N LEU A 867 16.51 -6.58 0.65
CA LEU A 867 17.17 -6.79 1.94
C LEU A 867 17.28 -5.50 2.78
N SER A 868 17.28 -4.33 2.15
CA SER A 868 17.27 -3.04 2.87
C SER A 868 15.94 -2.78 3.58
N TYR A 869 14.84 -3.39 3.11
CA TYR A 869 13.50 -3.28 3.69
C TYR A 869 13.22 -4.31 4.79
N CYS A 870 14.08 -5.32 4.98
CA CYS A 870 13.93 -6.37 6.01
C CYS A 870 14.25 -5.86 7.43
N THR A 871 13.36 -5.06 8.03
CA THR A 871 13.57 -4.45 9.35
C THR A 871 13.73 -5.46 10.49
N LEU A 872 13.00 -6.58 10.46
CA LEU A 872 13.05 -7.65 11.48
C LEU A 872 14.31 -8.56 11.36
N SER A 873 15.09 -8.43 10.27
CA SER A 873 16.37 -9.12 10.10
C SER A 873 17.48 -8.16 9.64
N PRO A 874 17.94 -7.23 10.51
CA PRO A 874 18.91 -6.21 10.14
C PRO A 874 20.27 -6.76 9.70
N LYS A 875 20.62 -7.99 10.11
CA LYS A 875 21.92 -8.61 9.79
C LYS A 875 22.01 -9.07 8.33
N SER A 876 20.88 -9.40 7.71
CA SER A 876 20.82 -10.08 6.41
C SER A 876 21.50 -9.32 5.28
N LEU A 877 21.29 -7.99 5.18
CA LEU A 877 21.95 -7.16 4.16
C LEU A 877 23.49 -7.21 4.31
N GLY A 878 23.98 -7.05 5.54
CA GLY A 878 25.41 -7.09 5.84
C GLY A 878 26.03 -8.45 5.50
N ILE A 879 25.42 -9.53 5.98
CA ILE A 879 25.89 -10.91 5.79
C ILE A 879 25.87 -11.32 4.32
N ALA A 880 24.82 -10.96 3.57
CA ALA A 880 24.69 -11.31 2.15
C ALA A 880 25.79 -10.65 1.30
N PHE A 881 26.03 -9.35 1.50
CA PHE A 881 26.99 -8.59 0.71
C PHE A 881 28.43 -8.65 1.24
N GLU A 882 28.69 -9.23 2.43
CA GLU A 882 30.02 -9.29 3.02
C GLU A 882 31.06 -9.93 2.09
N THR A 883 30.76 -11.15 1.61
CA THR A 883 31.64 -11.90 0.71
C THR A 883 31.83 -11.20 -0.65
N TYR A 884 30.78 -10.56 -1.15
CA TYR A 884 30.83 -9.77 -2.39
C TYR A 884 31.74 -8.55 -2.23
N MET A 885 31.59 -7.79 -1.14
CA MET A 885 32.39 -6.61 -0.84
C MET A 885 33.87 -6.93 -0.55
N GLU A 886 34.16 -8.09 0.04
CA GLU A 886 35.53 -8.58 0.25
C GLU A 886 36.20 -9.01 -1.06
N LYS A 887 35.48 -9.75 -1.92
CA LYS A 887 36.00 -10.20 -3.22
C LYS A 887 36.30 -9.01 -4.15
N GLU A 888 35.39 -8.04 -4.23
CA GLU A 888 35.51 -6.85 -5.06
C GLU A 888 36.31 -5.71 -4.39
N GLN A 889 36.82 -5.91 -3.17
CA GLN A 889 37.60 -4.93 -2.39
C GLN A 889 36.91 -3.55 -2.20
N LEU A 890 35.58 -3.54 -2.15
CA LEU A 890 34.73 -2.34 -2.18
C LEU A 890 34.62 -1.63 -0.82
N TRP A 891 35.08 -2.23 0.27
CA TRP A 891 35.02 -1.61 1.60
C TRP A 891 35.71 -0.24 1.63
N ASN A 892 36.83 -0.09 0.91
CA ASN A 892 37.55 1.19 0.85
C ASN A 892 36.76 2.29 0.11
N CYS A 893 35.88 1.93 -0.82
CA CYS A 893 35.06 2.89 -1.58
C CYS A 893 34.07 3.65 -0.69
N LEU A 894 33.64 3.07 0.44
CA LEU A 894 32.74 3.71 1.40
C LEU A 894 33.37 4.92 2.13
N TYR A 895 34.70 5.07 2.08
CA TYR A 895 35.39 6.25 2.64
C TYR A 895 35.37 7.46 1.69
N SER A 896 35.28 7.19 0.39
CA SER A 896 35.30 8.18 -0.69
C SER A 896 34.10 8.02 -1.63
N MET A 897 32.89 7.92 -1.07
CA MET A 897 31.66 8.06 -1.89
C MET A 897 31.70 9.45 -2.55
N THR A 898 32.19 9.52 -3.79
CA THR A 898 32.31 10.75 -4.57
C THR A 898 31.03 10.94 -5.38
N VAL A 899 30.57 12.17 -5.48
CA VAL A 899 29.37 12.56 -6.24
C VAL A 899 29.76 13.06 -7.65
N SER A 900 30.92 12.64 -8.20
CA SER A 900 31.34 13.15 -9.51
C SER A 900 30.52 12.53 -10.64
N SER A 901 29.88 13.38 -11.44
CA SER A 901 29.09 13.07 -12.63
C SER A 901 29.92 12.70 -13.87
N CYS A 902 31.15 12.21 -13.73
CA CYS A 902 32.02 11.99 -14.89
C CYS A 902 32.96 10.79 -14.74
N GLY A 903 32.70 9.74 -15.52
CA GLY A 903 33.75 8.93 -16.17
C GLY A 903 33.93 7.48 -15.73
N GLU A 904 33.76 7.15 -14.45
CA GLU A 904 34.01 5.78 -13.94
C GLU A 904 32.70 5.12 -13.50
N SER A 905 32.47 3.87 -13.91
CA SER A 905 31.31 3.07 -13.52
C SER A 905 31.34 2.80 -12.01
N GLU A 906 30.57 3.57 -11.23
CA GLU A 906 30.40 3.36 -9.79
C GLU A 906 29.77 1.96 -9.56
N PRO A 907 30.35 1.09 -8.70
CA PRO A 907 29.78 -0.21 -8.41
C PRO A 907 28.34 -0.11 -7.91
N GLU A 908 27.45 -0.97 -8.39
CA GLU A 908 26.00 -0.87 -8.20
C GLU A 908 25.60 -0.85 -6.72
N VAL A 909 26.25 -1.64 -5.87
CA VAL A 909 26.00 -1.65 -4.41
C VAL A 909 26.30 -0.29 -3.78
N ILE A 910 27.42 0.34 -4.18
CA ILE A 910 27.81 1.67 -3.68
C ILE A 910 26.80 2.71 -4.17
N ARG A 911 26.36 2.63 -5.44
CA ARG A 911 25.30 3.48 -5.99
C ARG A 911 24.00 3.35 -5.18
N CYS A 912 23.57 2.14 -4.85
CA CYS A 912 22.34 1.90 -4.09
C CYS A 912 22.43 2.45 -2.65
N LEU A 913 23.56 2.22 -1.96
CA LEU A 913 23.84 2.80 -0.65
C LEU A 913 23.80 4.33 -0.70
N LYS A 914 24.49 4.92 -1.68
CA LYS A 914 24.54 6.37 -1.89
C LYS A 914 23.16 6.97 -2.15
N LEU A 915 22.34 6.35 -3.01
CA LEU A 915 20.97 6.80 -3.28
C LEU A 915 20.10 6.75 -2.02
N THR A 916 20.22 5.67 -1.22
CA THR A 916 19.52 5.51 0.05
C THR A 916 19.86 6.63 1.04
N LEU A 917 21.15 6.98 1.15
CA LEU A 917 21.62 8.07 2.00
C LEU A 917 21.26 9.47 1.46
N ILE A 918 21.24 9.68 0.14
CA ILE A 918 20.78 10.93 -0.48
C ILE A 918 19.30 11.16 -0.17
N ASN A 919 18.48 10.12 -0.29
CA ASN A 919 17.06 10.19 -0.01
C ASN A 919 16.78 10.52 1.47
N SER A 920 17.59 10.00 2.41
CA SER A 920 17.41 10.28 3.84
C SER A 920 17.73 11.74 4.23
N VAL A 921 18.66 12.40 3.55
CA VAL A 921 19.02 13.81 3.81
C VAL A 921 18.19 14.82 3.03
N LYS A 922 17.33 14.38 2.09
CA LYS A 922 16.50 15.23 1.23
C LYS A 922 15.68 16.25 2.03
N GLY A 923 15.06 15.84 3.14
CA GLY A 923 14.29 16.74 4.01
C GLY A 923 15.13 17.85 4.64
N VAL A 924 16.36 17.54 5.08
CA VAL A 924 17.30 18.52 5.65
C VAL A 924 17.74 19.52 4.56
N VAL A 925 18.01 19.03 3.35
CA VAL A 925 18.38 19.88 2.21
C VAL A 925 17.24 20.81 1.83
N LYS A 926 15.99 20.31 1.74
CA LYS A 926 14.79 21.14 1.50
C LYS A 926 14.63 22.24 2.56
N GLN A 927 14.78 21.91 3.85
CA GLN A 927 14.68 22.90 4.93
C GLN A 927 15.74 24.00 4.80
N ILE A 928 16.98 23.63 4.44
CA ILE A 928 18.06 24.59 4.27
C ILE A 928 17.82 25.47 3.04
N ILE A 929 17.27 24.92 1.95
CA ILE A 929 16.94 25.70 0.75
C ILE A 929 15.75 26.64 1.00
N SER A 930 14.69 26.18 1.70
CA SER A 930 13.59 27.06 2.14
C SER A 930 14.11 28.20 3.01
N LEU A 931 15.01 27.87 3.94
CA LEU A 931 15.69 28.85 4.77
C LEU A 931 16.50 29.84 3.90
N MET A 932 17.22 29.39 2.86
CA MET A 932 17.91 30.29 1.92
C MET A 932 16.93 31.22 1.19
N HIS A 933 15.79 30.71 0.70
CA HIS A 933 14.80 31.54 -0.01
C HIS A 933 14.12 32.56 0.91
N SER A 934 13.84 32.20 2.17
CA SER A 934 13.35 33.16 3.17
C SER A 934 14.35 34.30 3.40
N TRP A 935 15.65 33.99 3.32
CA TRP A 935 16.72 34.99 3.47
C TRP A 935 16.89 35.83 2.22
N GLU A 936 16.78 35.22 1.05
CA GLU A 936 16.75 35.92 -0.23
C GLU A 936 15.59 36.93 -0.25
N ALA A 937 14.39 36.54 0.18
CA ALA A 937 13.27 37.45 0.33
C ALA A 937 13.65 38.62 1.27
N THR A 938 14.18 38.32 2.46
CA THR A 938 14.53 39.34 3.48
C THR A 938 15.64 40.31 3.04
N GLU A 939 16.64 39.87 2.27
CA GLU A 939 17.69 40.75 1.73
C GLU A 939 17.26 41.47 0.43
N ASN A 940 16.48 40.82 -0.44
CA ASN A 940 15.98 41.42 -1.69
C ASN A 940 14.79 42.38 -1.49
N TYR A 941 14.13 42.37 -0.33
CA TYR A 941 13.25 43.48 0.10
C TYR A 941 13.96 44.84 0.07
N GLY A 942 15.30 44.86 0.15
CA GLY A 942 16.09 46.09 0.01
C GLY A 942 16.23 46.61 -1.42
N THR A 943 15.91 45.83 -2.46
CA THR A 943 16.15 46.22 -3.86
C THR A 943 14.90 46.25 -4.75
N TYR A 944 13.77 45.63 -4.39
CA TYR A 944 12.59 45.54 -5.27
C TYR A 944 11.25 46.12 -4.77
N GLN A 945 11.18 46.85 -3.65
CA GLN A 945 9.98 47.65 -3.30
C GLN A 945 10.27 49.14 -3.33
N HIS A 946 10.00 49.77 -4.48
CA HIS A 946 9.89 51.23 -4.60
C HIS A 946 8.44 51.74 -4.44
N LYS A 947 7.52 50.97 -3.84
CA LYS A 947 6.17 51.46 -3.51
C LYS A 947 5.60 50.82 -2.26
N GLN A 948 5.47 51.62 -1.20
CA GLN A 948 4.28 51.80 -0.35
C GLN A 948 4.72 52.42 0.98
N ILE A 949 5.11 53.69 0.92
CA ILE A 949 5.17 54.56 2.09
C ILE A 949 3.75 55.07 2.29
N VAL A 950 3.16 54.88 3.48
CA VAL A 950 1.85 55.47 3.81
C VAL A 950 1.93 56.98 3.57
N PRO A 951 1.03 57.57 2.74
CA PRO A 951 1.09 58.99 2.42
C PRO A 951 1.09 59.86 3.68
N GLU A 952 1.97 60.86 3.75
CA GLU A 952 2.04 61.78 4.90
C GLU A 952 0.72 62.51 5.16
N SER A 953 -0.10 62.70 4.13
CA SER A 953 -1.46 63.26 4.26
C SER A 953 -2.34 62.37 5.14
N LEU A 954 -2.27 61.05 5.00
CA LEU A 954 -3.03 60.08 5.79
C LEU A 954 -2.52 60.02 7.24
N LEU A 955 -1.19 59.99 7.43
CA LEU A 955 -0.55 59.96 8.74
C LEU A 955 -0.85 61.20 9.59
N LYS A 956 -1.01 62.38 8.96
CA LYS A 956 -1.38 63.62 9.64
C LYS A 956 -2.84 63.64 10.13
N THR A 957 -3.70 62.83 9.50
CA THR A 957 -5.13 62.75 9.83
C THR A 957 -5.47 61.63 10.81
N VAL A 958 -4.51 60.79 11.20
CA VAL A 958 -4.71 59.78 12.26
C VAL A 958 -4.93 60.52 13.59
N PRO A 959 -6.04 60.25 14.31
CA PRO A 959 -6.28 60.84 15.61
C PRO A 959 -5.10 60.62 16.55
N LYS A 960 -4.63 61.70 17.19
CA LYS A 960 -3.43 61.65 18.04
C LYS A 960 -3.59 60.72 19.24
N GLU A 961 -4.84 60.50 19.65
CA GLU A 961 -5.25 59.60 20.73
C GLU A 961 -4.92 58.13 20.44
N TRP A 962 -4.81 57.75 19.16
CA TRP A 962 -4.54 56.37 18.76
C TRP A 962 -3.07 55.97 18.91
N ASN A 963 -2.16 56.92 19.18
CA ASN A 963 -0.71 56.67 19.41
C ASN A 963 -0.03 55.79 18.33
N TYR A 964 -0.45 55.94 17.06
CA TYR A 964 0.10 55.15 15.96
C TYR A 964 1.58 55.47 15.69
N THR A 965 2.43 54.45 15.62
CA THR A 965 3.86 54.57 15.26
C THR A 965 4.13 53.97 13.88
N PRO A 966 4.49 54.77 12.86
CA PRO A 966 4.82 54.24 11.54
C PRO A 966 6.00 53.26 11.61
N ARG A 967 5.86 52.09 10.97
CA ARG A 967 6.95 51.10 10.85
C ARG A 967 8.07 51.63 9.94
N GLU A 968 9.02 52.37 10.49
CA GLU A 968 10.29 52.61 9.81
C GLU A 968 11.15 51.33 9.83
N MET A 969 11.40 50.74 8.66
CA MET A 969 12.36 49.64 8.52
C MET A 969 13.78 50.15 8.83
N LYS A 970 14.21 49.99 10.09
CA LYS A 970 15.60 50.25 10.49
C LYS A 970 16.53 49.30 9.73
N ARG A 971 17.26 49.83 8.73
CA ARG A 971 18.48 49.20 8.19
C ARG A 971 19.42 48.87 9.35
N LYS A 972 19.45 47.61 9.81
CA LYS A 972 20.45 47.13 10.77
C LYS A 972 21.34 46.07 10.11
N GLU A 973 22.61 46.45 9.93
CA GLU A 973 23.82 45.61 9.92
C GLU A 973 23.76 44.29 9.11
N SER A 974 23.82 44.39 7.77
CA SER A 974 23.83 43.25 6.85
C SER A 974 25.00 42.24 7.06
N GLY A 975 26.13 42.66 7.64
CA GLY A 975 27.30 41.80 7.82
C GLY A 975 27.28 40.84 9.03
N LYS A 976 26.60 41.19 10.12
CA LYS A 976 26.49 40.33 11.33
C LYS A 976 25.33 39.32 11.22
N CYS A 977 24.37 39.59 10.34
CA CYS A 977 23.24 38.71 10.10
C CYS A 977 23.72 37.38 9.48
N PHE A 978 24.58 37.44 8.46
CA PHE A 978 24.97 36.24 7.70
C PHE A 978 25.76 35.19 8.51
N THR A 979 26.66 35.58 9.42
CA THR A 979 27.36 34.61 10.31
C THR A 979 26.39 33.96 11.29
N ARG A 980 25.33 34.67 11.69
CA ARG A 980 24.23 34.18 12.52
C ARG A 980 23.39 33.14 11.76
N LEU A 981 23.11 33.42 10.50
CA LEU A 981 22.31 32.58 9.60
C LEU A 981 23.07 31.30 9.21
N ALA A 982 24.36 31.42 8.87
CA ALA A 982 25.22 30.25 8.65
C ALA A 982 25.33 29.37 9.91
N ALA A 983 25.37 29.97 11.11
CA ALA A 983 25.32 29.23 12.36
C ALA A 983 23.99 28.47 12.54
N GLN A 984 22.87 29.07 12.13
CA GLN A 984 21.55 28.42 12.14
C GLN A 984 21.47 27.25 11.16
N ALA A 985 21.92 27.42 9.92
CA ALA A 985 21.94 26.33 8.93
C ALA A 985 22.81 25.15 9.38
N VAL A 986 24.00 25.41 9.93
CA VAL A 986 24.85 24.37 10.52
C VAL A 986 24.18 23.71 11.72
N SER A 987 23.50 24.48 12.57
CA SER A 987 22.77 23.94 13.73
C SER A 987 21.59 23.05 13.30
N ILE A 988 20.90 23.37 12.21
CA ILE A 988 19.83 22.53 11.63
C ILE A 988 20.41 21.19 11.19
N VAL A 989 21.50 21.18 10.42
CA VAL A 989 22.14 19.93 9.98
C VAL A 989 22.54 19.06 11.17
N ILE A 990 23.25 19.63 12.15
CA ILE A 990 23.77 18.89 13.30
C ILE A 990 22.64 18.41 14.22
N SER A 991 21.59 19.20 14.42
CA SER A 991 20.44 18.82 15.26
C SER A 991 19.55 17.75 14.63
N LYS A 992 19.43 17.72 13.30
CA LYS A 992 18.59 16.76 12.57
C LYS A 992 19.30 15.43 12.32
N LEU A 993 20.62 15.39 12.42
CA LEU A 993 21.42 14.20 12.10
C LEU A 993 21.04 12.96 12.93
N PRO A 994 20.84 13.04 14.28
CA PRO A 994 20.34 11.91 15.06
C PRO A 994 18.97 11.40 14.57
N THR A 995 18.06 12.31 14.21
CA THR A 995 16.72 11.96 13.69
C THR A 995 16.81 11.27 12.33
N VAL A 996 17.65 11.77 11.42
CA VAL A 996 17.87 11.15 10.09
C VAL A 996 18.44 9.74 10.25
N ILE A 997 19.40 9.54 11.17
CA ILE A 997 19.98 8.21 11.43
C ILE A 997 18.96 7.28 12.07
N ALA A 998 18.12 7.79 12.98
CA ALA A 998 17.03 6.99 13.53
C ALA A 998 16.12 6.47 12.41
N CYS A 999 15.72 7.35 11.47
CA CYS A 999 14.82 7.00 10.36
C CYS A 999 15.45 6.11 9.27
N LEU A 1000 16.75 5.81 9.32
CA LEU A 1000 17.37 4.89 8.36
C LEU A 1000 16.95 3.45 8.65
N PRO A 1001 16.75 2.60 7.62
CA PRO A 1001 16.44 1.20 7.82
C PRO A 1001 17.49 0.49 8.69
N PRO A 1002 17.09 -0.34 9.68
CA PRO A 1002 18.01 -1.11 10.50
C PRO A 1002 19.06 -1.94 9.71
N PRO A 1003 18.72 -2.55 8.55
CA PRO A 1003 19.72 -3.23 7.71
C PRO A 1003 20.86 -2.32 7.24
N ILE A 1004 20.56 -1.06 6.91
CA ILE A 1004 21.56 -0.07 6.48
C ILE A 1004 22.46 0.33 7.66
N LYS A 1005 21.86 0.56 8.84
CA LYS A 1005 22.61 0.86 10.07
C LYS A 1005 23.60 -0.29 10.39
N TYR A 1006 23.12 -1.53 10.34
CA TYR A 1006 23.96 -2.71 10.57
C TYR A 1006 25.05 -2.87 9.51
N PHE A 1007 24.76 -2.63 8.23
CA PHE A 1007 25.75 -2.69 7.15
C PHE A 1007 26.93 -1.75 7.41
N PHE A 1008 26.65 -0.49 7.79
CA PHE A 1008 27.72 0.46 8.13
C PHE A 1008 28.48 0.05 9.40
N PHE A 1009 27.80 -0.48 10.42
CA PHE A 1009 28.45 -1.05 11.60
C PHE A 1009 29.41 -2.19 11.27
N LEU A 1010 28.99 -3.13 10.40
CA LEU A 1010 29.84 -4.22 9.90
C LEU A 1010 31.05 -3.67 9.13
N ALA A 1011 30.82 -2.67 8.28
CA ALA A 1011 31.87 -1.99 7.51
C ALA A 1011 32.92 -1.35 8.42
N GLU A 1012 32.52 -0.74 9.55
CA GLU A 1012 33.48 -0.16 10.51
C GLU A 1012 34.41 -1.22 11.09
N ARG A 1013 33.89 -2.41 11.41
CA ARG A 1013 34.67 -3.50 12.02
C ARG A 1013 35.68 -4.10 11.04
N LYS A 1014 35.33 -4.18 9.75
CA LYS A 1014 36.20 -4.74 8.70
C LYS A 1014 37.31 -3.77 8.29
N MET A 1015 37.12 -2.45 8.47
CA MET A 1015 38.12 -1.43 8.13
C MET A 1015 39.12 -1.15 9.28
N SER A 1016 40.15 -1.98 9.43
CA SER A 1016 41.09 -1.87 10.57
C SER A 1016 42.28 -0.92 10.40
N ARG A 1017 42.60 -0.41 9.19
CA ARG A 1017 43.83 0.38 8.95
C ARG A 1017 43.66 1.90 8.78
N ASN A 1018 42.50 2.39 8.33
CA ASN A 1018 42.26 3.84 8.08
C ASN A 1018 41.33 4.52 9.10
N PHE A 1019 40.83 3.78 10.09
CA PHE A 1019 39.78 4.24 11.02
C PHE A 1019 40.25 5.18 12.14
N ALA A 1020 41.55 5.36 12.31
CA ALA A 1020 42.11 6.12 13.44
C ALA A 1020 41.77 7.63 13.39
N GLU A 1021 41.36 8.17 12.24
CA GLU A 1021 40.93 9.56 12.06
C GLU A 1021 39.43 9.79 12.34
N LEU A 1022 38.58 8.75 12.23
CA LEU A 1022 37.10 8.82 12.38
C LEU A 1022 36.60 8.89 13.83
N LYS A 1023 37.50 9.10 14.81
CA LYS A 1023 37.36 8.76 16.24
C LYS A 1023 36.14 9.30 16.99
N LYS A 1024 35.40 10.30 16.48
CA LYS A 1024 34.30 10.93 17.23
C LYS A 1024 32.88 10.55 16.77
N ALA A 1025 32.60 10.45 15.47
CA ALA A 1025 31.22 10.39 14.96
C ALA A 1025 30.79 9.05 14.34
N GLY A 1026 31.69 8.20 13.83
CA GLY A 1026 31.35 6.96 13.10
C GLY A 1026 31.18 7.17 11.58
N LEU A 1027 31.29 6.10 10.80
CA LEU A 1027 31.32 6.04 9.33
C LEU A 1027 30.00 6.43 8.69
N LEU A 1028 28.85 6.02 9.26
CA LEU A 1028 27.54 6.39 8.75
C LEU A 1028 27.31 7.91 8.88
N VAL A 1029 27.60 8.45 10.08
CA VAL A 1029 27.47 9.88 10.40
C VAL A 1029 28.38 10.71 9.50
N TRP A 1030 29.60 10.22 9.28
CA TRP A 1030 30.57 10.82 8.36
C TRP A 1030 30.05 10.87 6.92
N ASN A 1031 29.52 9.76 6.41
CA ASN A 1031 29.01 9.69 5.04
C ASN A 1031 27.78 10.57 4.81
N LEU A 1032 26.86 10.67 5.78
CA LEU A 1032 25.73 11.60 5.70
C LEU A 1032 26.19 13.06 5.60
N ILE A 1033 27.14 13.48 6.44
CA ILE A 1033 27.70 14.84 6.40
C ILE A 1033 28.44 15.08 5.08
N LEU A 1034 29.22 14.11 4.60
CA LEU A 1034 29.90 14.22 3.30
C LEU A 1034 28.90 14.38 2.15
N ILE A 1035 27.83 13.59 2.12
CA ILE A 1035 26.79 13.68 1.08
C ILE A 1035 26.14 15.08 1.10
N ILE A 1036 25.76 15.59 2.28
CA ILE A 1036 25.22 16.95 2.44
C ILE A 1036 26.21 18.00 1.91
N CYS A 1037 27.48 17.89 2.29
CA CYS A 1037 28.54 18.79 1.80
C CYS A 1037 28.68 18.77 0.28
N ARG A 1038 28.50 17.61 -0.37
CA ARG A 1038 28.57 17.47 -1.84
C ARG A 1038 27.33 17.97 -2.55
N ILE A 1039 26.14 17.75 -2.00
CA ILE A 1039 24.89 18.32 -2.54
C ILE A 1039 25.00 19.86 -2.58
N PHE A 1040 25.56 20.47 -1.53
CA PHE A 1040 25.81 21.92 -1.47
C PHE A 1040 26.97 22.40 -2.34
N GLU A 1041 27.85 21.51 -2.81
CA GLU A 1041 28.95 21.85 -3.74
C GLU A 1041 28.47 21.93 -5.17
N ASP A 1042 27.72 20.93 -5.64
CA ASP A 1042 27.30 20.83 -7.03
C ASP A 1042 26.16 21.81 -7.36
N GLY A 1043 25.32 22.18 -6.37
CA GLY A 1043 24.23 23.16 -6.50
C GLY A 1043 23.09 22.69 -7.41
N ASN A 1044 23.40 22.17 -8.59
CA ASN A 1044 22.49 21.56 -9.56
C ASN A 1044 21.87 20.27 -9.01
N THR A 1045 22.65 19.43 -8.31
CA THR A 1045 22.10 18.28 -7.55
C THR A 1045 21.10 18.75 -6.48
N ALA A 1046 21.33 19.89 -5.84
CA ALA A 1046 20.41 20.42 -4.84
C ALA A 1046 19.10 20.93 -5.46
N GLU A 1047 19.18 21.58 -6.63
CA GLU A 1047 18.02 21.97 -7.44
C GLU A 1047 17.23 20.76 -7.92
N LEU A 1048 17.89 19.72 -8.44
CA LEU A 1048 17.25 18.48 -8.89
C LEU A 1048 16.55 17.74 -7.74
N LEU A 1049 17.16 17.70 -6.55
CA LEU A 1049 16.59 17.01 -5.39
C LEU A 1049 15.39 17.76 -4.77
N THR A 1050 15.38 19.09 -4.83
CA THR A 1050 14.35 19.90 -4.16
C THR A 1050 13.32 20.50 -5.10
N GLY A 1051 13.60 20.54 -6.41
CA GLY A 1051 12.77 21.21 -7.42
C GLY A 1051 12.87 22.74 -7.38
N ALA A 1052 13.65 23.31 -6.47
CA ALA A 1052 13.82 24.75 -6.30
C ALA A 1052 15.05 25.26 -7.06
N THR A 1053 14.92 26.39 -7.77
CA THR A 1053 16.02 27.00 -8.52
C THR A 1053 16.91 27.84 -7.61
N LEU A 1054 18.23 27.60 -7.61
CA LEU A 1054 19.18 28.33 -6.77
C LEU A 1054 19.96 29.35 -7.60
N ASP A 1055 19.97 30.61 -7.16
CA ASP A 1055 20.75 31.65 -7.81
C ASP A 1055 22.26 31.54 -7.45
N ARG A 1056 23.10 32.30 -8.15
CA ARG A 1056 24.56 32.26 -7.93
C ARG A 1056 24.95 32.67 -6.50
N TRP A 1057 24.23 33.60 -5.89
CA TRP A 1057 24.49 34.03 -4.52
C TRP A 1057 24.20 32.90 -3.53
N SER A 1058 23.06 32.21 -3.68
CA SER A 1058 22.68 31.07 -2.82
C SER A 1058 23.69 29.93 -2.93
N LYS A 1059 24.15 29.61 -4.14
CA LYS A 1059 25.22 28.60 -4.36
C LYS A 1059 26.52 28.97 -3.65
N GLU A 1060 26.93 30.25 -3.73
CA GLU A 1060 28.12 30.75 -3.01
C GLU A 1060 27.92 30.74 -1.48
N LYS A 1061 26.71 30.98 -0.96
CA LYS A 1061 26.42 30.95 0.49
C LYS A 1061 26.36 29.53 1.05
N LEU A 1062 25.76 28.58 0.32
CA LEU A 1062 25.76 27.16 0.68
C LEU A 1062 27.18 26.59 0.77
N SER A 1063 28.10 27.09 -0.06
CA SER A 1063 29.53 26.73 0.01
C SER A 1063 30.15 27.08 1.38
N LEU A 1064 29.69 28.13 2.07
CA LEU A 1064 30.20 28.46 3.41
C LEU A 1064 29.67 27.48 4.48
N VAL A 1065 28.41 27.05 4.38
CA VAL A 1065 27.81 26.03 5.26
C VAL A 1065 28.59 24.72 5.14
N ARG A 1066 28.90 24.31 3.90
CA ARG A 1066 29.77 23.15 3.62
C ARG A 1066 31.12 23.28 4.32
N VAL A 1067 31.84 24.39 4.13
CA VAL A 1067 33.18 24.59 4.75
C VAL A 1067 33.11 24.54 6.28
N CYS A 1068 32.00 24.98 6.87
CA CYS A 1068 31.76 24.85 8.32
C CYS A 1068 31.58 23.39 8.74
N LEU A 1069 30.79 22.59 8.00
CA LEU A 1069 30.59 21.16 8.26
C LEU A 1069 31.88 20.35 8.07
N GLU A 1070 32.67 20.62 7.02
CA GLU A 1070 33.98 20.00 6.81
C GLU A 1070 34.97 20.35 7.94
N SER A 1071 34.89 21.57 8.48
CA SER A 1071 35.71 22.00 9.63
C SER A 1071 35.32 21.29 10.92
N ILE A 1072 34.02 21.03 11.16
CA ILE A 1072 33.54 20.24 12.31
C ILE A 1072 34.03 18.79 12.20
N MET A 1073 34.17 18.30 10.98
CA MET A 1073 34.67 16.95 10.66
C MET A 1073 36.20 16.82 10.59
N GLY A 1074 36.95 17.91 10.74
CA GLY A 1074 38.42 17.87 10.71
C GLY A 1074 39.05 17.68 9.32
N LYS A 1075 38.26 17.77 8.24
CA LYS A 1075 38.71 17.54 6.85
C LYS A 1075 39.17 18.85 6.20
N GLN A 1076 40.26 19.47 6.68
CA GLN A 1076 40.81 20.67 6.06
C GLN A 1076 42.23 20.47 5.52
N LYS A 1077 42.39 20.68 4.20
CA LYS A 1077 43.71 20.73 3.52
C LYS A 1077 44.46 22.05 3.76
N SER A 1078 43.77 23.09 4.21
CA SER A 1078 44.32 24.41 4.59
C SER A 1078 43.60 24.92 5.82
N GLY A 1079 44.29 25.57 6.76
CA GLY A 1079 43.74 25.97 8.06
C GLY A 1079 42.43 26.78 7.98
N PRO A 1080 41.59 26.75 9.03
CA PRO A 1080 40.22 27.24 8.92
C PRO A 1080 40.18 28.75 8.70
N LYS A 1081 39.41 29.21 7.70
CA LYS A 1081 39.17 30.64 7.46
C LYS A 1081 38.60 31.28 8.74
N GLN A 1082 39.05 32.49 9.11
CA GLN A 1082 38.62 33.19 10.33
C GLN A 1082 37.08 33.28 10.49
N VAL A 1083 36.33 33.35 9.38
CA VAL A 1083 34.87 33.41 9.38
C VAL A 1083 34.26 32.08 9.85
N THR A 1084 34.81 30.94 9.43
CA THR A 1084 34.37 29.60 9.84
C THR A 1084 34.60 29.36 11.33
N GLN A 1085 35.76 29.78 11.86
CA GLN A 1085 36.03 29.70 13.30
C GLN A 1085 35.07 30.55 14.12
N LYS A 1086 34.74 31.76 13.66
CA LYS A 1086 33.75 32.63 14.32
C LYS A 1086 32.35 32.02 14.36
N ILE A 1087 31.92 31.34 13.29
CA ILE A 1087 30.61 30.67 13.24
C ILE A 1087 30.56 29.51 14.24
N ILE A 1088 31.57 28.64 14.23
CA ILE A 1088 31.64 27.49 15.16
C ILE A 1088 31.75 27.97 16.60
N GLN A 1089 32.58 29.00 16.88
CA GLN A 1089 32.69 29.60 18.21
C GLN A 1089 31.38 30.25 18.67
N ASN A 1090 30.57 30.84 17.77
CA ASN A 1090 29.28 31.43 18.13
C ASN A 1090 28.28 30.34 18.55
N ILE A 1091 28.27 29.19 17.86
CA ILE A 1091 27.44 28.04 18.27
C ILE A 1091 27.90 27.52 19.64
N GLU A 1092 29.21 27.36 19.82
CA GLU A 1092 29.81 26.83 21.06
C GLU A 1092 29.62 27.78 22.26
N GLN A 1093 29.68 29.10 22.04
CA GLN A 1093 29.40 30.12 23.06
C GLN A 1093 27.94 30.11 23.50
N GLN A 1094 27.01 29.82 22.60
CA GLN A 1094 25.59 29.72 22.93
C GLN A 1094 25.24 28.37 23.55
N ARG A 1095 25.90 27.28 23.13
CA ARG A 1095 25.64 25.91 23.58
C ARG A 1095 26.96 25.13 23.73
N PRO A 1096 27.57 25.12 24.94
CA PRO A 1096 28.85 24.43 25.16
C PRO A 1096 28.69 22.91 25.02
N ASN A 1097 29.65 22.26 24.35
CA ASN A 1097 29.73 20.83 24.03
C ASN A 1097 28.54 20.26 23.23
N TRP A 1098 27.65 21.12 22.71
CA TRP A 1098 26.41 20.66 22.08
C TRP A 1098 26.65 19.93 20.76
N ILE A 1099 27.56 20.42 19.91
CA ILE A 1099 27.90 19.77 18.64
C ILE A 1099 28.48 18.37 18.91
N GLU A 1100 29.39 18.25 19.87
CA GLU A 1100 29.99 16.95 20.24
C GLU A 1100 28.95 15.99 20.85
N SER A 1101 28.06 16.50 21.71
CA SER A 1101 26.96 15.72 22.27
C SER A 1101 26.00 15.19 21.19
N GLN A 1102 25.62 16.01 20.20
CA GLN A 1102 24.76 15.59 19.10
C GLN A 1102 25.44 14.55 18.19
N LEU A 1103 26.73 14.70 17.90
CA LEU A 1103 27.49 13.71 17.13
C LEU A 1103 27.64 12.38 17.89
N LEU A 1104 27.84 12.42 19.21
CA LEU A 1104 27.86 11.22 20.05
C LEU A 1104 26.49 10.53 20.10
N LYS A 1105 25.40 11.31 20.19
CA LYS A 1105 24.02 10.80 20.14
C LYS A 1105 23.74 10.11 18.79
N ALA A 1106 24.10 10.76 17.69
CA ALA A 1106 24.02 10.20 16.33
C ALA A 1106 24.83 8.90 16.20
N ARG A 1107 26.04 8.85 16.75
CA ARG A 1107 26.87 7.64 16.76
C ARG A 1107 26.22 6.50 17.54
N LYS A 1108 25.69 6.78 18.73
CA LYS A 1108 25.01 5.77 19.55
C LYS A 1108 23.84 5.13 18.80
N LEU A 1109 22.98 5.96 18.20
CA LEU A 1109 21.85 5.49 17.38
C LEU A 1109 22.28 4.68 16.14
N SER A 1110 23.48 4.92 15.60
CA SER A 1110 24.02 4.11 14.50
C SER A 1110 24.49 2.72 14.94
N THR A 1111 24.86 2.54 16.23
CA THR A 1111 25.39 1.29 16.77
C THR A 1111 24.37 0.45 17.55
N ASP A 1112 23.32 1.07 18.09
CA ASP A 1112 22.34 0.41 18.97
C ASP A 1112 21.57 -0.75 18.28
N CYS A 1113 21.41 -0.73 16.94
CA CYS A 1113 20.81 -1.86 16.21
C CYS A 1113 21.61 -3.17 16.30
N ALA A 1114 22.87 -3.14 16.74
CA ALA A 1114 23.71 -4.32 16.87
C ALA A 1114 23.62 -5.00 18.25
N SER A 1115 23.18 -4.30 19.31
CA SER A 1115 23.18 -4.81 20.69
C SER A 1115 21.97 -5.66 21.05
N ASP A 1116 20.78 -5.32 20.54
CA ASP A 1116 19.51 -5.95 20.98
C ASP A 1116 19.32 -7.39 20.48
N THR A 1117 20.21 -7.90 19.60
CA THR A 1117 20.12 -9.25 19.04
C THR A 1117 21.19 -10.22 19.56
N VAL A 1118 22.03 -9.81 20.52
CA VAL A 1118 23.10 -10.66 21.07
C VAL A 1118 22.64 -11.46 22.30
N GLU A 1119 21.64 -10.97 23.06
CA GLU A 1119 21.18 -11.66 24.28
C GLU A 1119 20.26 -12.87 24.01
N GLY A 1120 19.76 -13.06 22.79
CA GLY A 1120 18.95 -14.24 22.42
C GLY A 1120 19.73 -15.43 21.87
N ALA A 1121 21.03 -15.29 21.57
CA ALA A 1121 21.79 -16.29 20.82
C ALA A 1121 22.66 -17.24 21.67
N THR A 1122 22.76 -17.02 22.99
CA THR A 1122 23.63 -17.82 23.87
C THR A 1122 22.95 -19.05 24.47
N LEU A 1123 21.71 -19.36 24.08
CA LEU A 1123 20.94 -20.47 24.66
C LEU A 1123 20.35 -21.45 23.63
N GLU A 1124 20.97 -21.66 22.46
CA GLU A 1124 20.41 -22.60 21.46
C GLU A 1124 21.48 -23.24 20.56
N GLU A 1125 22.61 -23.68 21.15
CA GLU A 1125 23.69 -24.36 20.40
C GLU A 1125 23.48 -25.88 20.24
N GLY A 1126 22.24 -26.37 20.34
CA GLY A 1126 21.94 -27.79 20.26
C GLY A 1126 20.52 -28.09 19.77
N GLY A 1127 20.33 -28.05 18.45
CA GLY A 1127 19.10 -28.50 17.77
C GLY A 1127 18.49 -27.42 16.88
N ILE A 1128 18.47 -27.67 15.57
CA ILE A 1128 17.71 -26.98 14.50
C ILE A 1128 17.37 -25.52 14.83
N ALA A 1129 18.22 -24.57 14.40
CA ALA A 1129 17.92 -23.14 14.50
C ALA A 1129 16.53 -22.88 13.91
N PHE A 1130 15.54 -22.62 14.76
CA PHE A 1130 14.19 -22.32 14.32
C PHE A 1130 14.27 -21.05 13.45
N GLY A 1131 13.93 -21.20 12.17
CA GLY A 1131 13.81 -20.10 11.23
C GLY A 1131 12.85 -19.02 11.75
N PHE A 1132 12.79 -17.88 11.08
CA PHE A 1132 11.83 -16.84 11.43
C PHE A 1132 10.41 -17.46 11.50
N THR A 1133 9.64 -17.12 12.54
CA THR A 1133 8.26 -17.59 12.65
C THR A 1133 7.48 -17.12 11.41
N GLU A 1134 6.58 -17.95 10.89
CA GLU A 1134 5.77 -17.64 9.69
C GLU A 1134 5.13 -16.25 9.76
N GLN A 1135 4.65 -15.86 10.95
CA GLN A 1135 4.09 -14.53 11.21
C GLN A 1135 5.10 -13.39 11.01
N LYS A 1136 6.38 -13.56 11.40
CA LYS A 1136 7.43 -12.56 11.18
C LYS A 1136 7.74 -12.41 9.70
N ILE A 1137 7.77 -13.51 8.96
CA ILE A 1137 8.02 -13.50 7.51
C ILE A 1137 6.87 -12.83 6.78
N ASN A 1138 5.62 -13.18 7.12
CA ASN A 1138 4.44 -12.55 6.55
C ASN A 1138 4.43 -11.04 6.79
N MET A 1139 4.80 -10.58 7.99
CA MET A 1139 4.91 -9.15 8.29
C MET A 1139 5.99 -8.47 7.43
N MET A 1140 7.18 -9.07 7.29
CA MET A 1140 8.24 -8.54 6.44
C MET A 1140 7.83 -8.47 4.96
N VAL A 1141 7.14 -9.49 4.44
CA VAL A 1141 6.67 -9.48 3.05
C VAL A 1141 5.64 -8.39 2.82
N LEU A 1142 4.69 -8.20 3.74
CA LEU A 1142 3.72 -7.10 3.66
C LEU A 1142 4.43 -5.74 3.67
N ASP A 1143 5.38 -5.53 4.59
CA ASP A 1143 6.17 -4.30 4.67
C ASP A 1143 6.94 -4.02 3.37
N ILE A 1144 7.56 -5.04 2.77
CA ILE A 1144 8.26 -4.93 1.48
C ILE A 1144 7.28 -4.60 0.36
N CYS A 1145 6.12 -5.26 0.30
CA CYS A 1145 5.12 -5.05 -0.75
C CYS A 1145 4.48 -3.66 -0.69
N HIS A 1146 4.43 -3.03 0.50
CA HIS A 1146 4.00 -1.64 0.64
C HIS A 1146 5.04 -0.61 0.16
N LYS A 1147 6.29 -1.02 -0.10
CA LYS A 1147 7.33 -0.15 -0.68
C LYS A 1147 7.25 -0.09 -2.21
N PRO A 1148 7.65 1.03 -2.84
CA PRO A 1148 7.58 1.17 -4.30
C PRO A 1148 8.40 0.09 -5.01
N GLY A 1149 7.74 -0.68 -5.87
CA GLY A 1149 8.36 -1.77 -6.64
C GLY A 1149 8.69 -3.04 -5.83
N GLY A 1150 8.39 -3.10 -4.53
CA GLY A 1150 8.80 -4.21 -3.64
C GLY A 1150 8.31 -5.59 -4.11
N SER A 1151 7.05 -5.71 -4.50
CA SER A 1151 6.48 -6.95 -5.02
C SER A 1151 7.05 -7.35 -6.40
N GLU A 1152 7.39 -6.37 -7.24
CA GLU A 1152 8.03 -6.60 -8.53
C GLU A 1152 9.46 -7.11 -8.36
N TYR A 1153 10.24 -6.52 -7.44
CA TYR A 1153 11.60 -6.98 -7.15
C TYR A 1153 11.62 -8.43 -6.63
N LEU A 1154 10.69 -8.80 -5.74
CA LEU A 1154 10.58 -10.18 -5.27
C LEU A 1154 10.24 -11.15 -6.42
N ARG A 1155 9.28 -10.80 -7.29
CA ARG A 1155 8.95 -11.62 -8.47
C ARG A 1155 10.14 -11.74 -9.44
N GLN A 1156 10.88 -10.66 -9.66
CA GLN A 1156 12.09 -10.68 -10.48
C GLN A 1156 13.14 -11.65 -9.93
N ILE A 1157 13.41 -11.61 -8.62
CA ILE A 1157 14.33 -12.55 -7.96
C ILE A 1157 13.84 -14.00 -8.13
N TYR A 1158 12.54 -14.25 -7.93
CA TYR A 1158 11.95 -15.58 -8.12
C TYR A 1158 12.14 -16.09 -9.55
N HIS A 1159 11.87 -15.27 -10.57
CA HIS A 1159 12.05 -15.67 -11.97
C HIS A 1159 13.52 -15.96 -12.30
N ILE A 1160 14.45 -15.19 -11.75
CA ILE A 1160 15.89 -15.45 -11.93
C ILE A 1160 16.28 -16.79 -11.27
N ILE A 1161 15.76 -17.10 -10.08
CA ILE A 1161 15.97 -18.41 -9.44
C ILE A 1161 15.39 -19.53 -10.31
N GLN A 1162 14.16 -19.37 -10.82
CA GLN A 1162 13.47 -20.36 -11.64
C GLN A 1162 14.21 -20.67 -12.94
N LEU A 1163 14.75 -19.65 -13.62
CA LEU A 1163 15.52 -19.83 -14.86
C LEU A 1163 16.85 -20.55 -14.66
N ASN A 1164 17.38 -20.54 -13.44
CA ASN A 1164 18.73 -21.00 -13.10
C ASN A 1164 18.74 -22.16 -12.10
N GLU A 1165 17.66 -22.93 -12.04
CA GLU A 1165 17.46 -24.03 -11.08
C GLU A 1165 18.63 -25.03 -11.04
N GLU A 1166 19.03 -25.59 -12.19
CA GLU A 1166 20.09 -26.62 -12.24
C GLU A 1166 21.45 -26.05 -11.81
N TYR A 1167 21.78 -24.81 -12.21
CA TYR A 1167 23.00 -24.13 -11.78
C TYR A 1167 23.04 -23.91 -10.26
N LEU A 1168 21.94 -23.45 -9.67
CA LEU A 1168 21.85 -23.21 -8.23
C LEU A 1168 21.98 -24.52 -7.43
N LYS A 1169 21.40 -25.61 -7.94
CA LYS A 1169 21.54 -26.96 -7.34
C LYS A 1169 22.98 -27.46 -7.37
N ASP A 1170 23.69 -27.26 -8.47
CA ASP A 1170 25.10 -27.65 -8.61
C ASP A 1170 26.00 -26.84 -7.66
N GLN A 1171 25.80 -25.51 -7.58
CA GLN A 1171 26.60 -24.65 -6.69
C GLN A 1171 26.37 -24.97 -5.20
N LEU A 1172 25.12 -25.22 -4.79
CA LEU A 1172 24.81 -25.66 -3.43
C LEU A 1172 25.43 -27.03 -3.08
N SER A 1173 25.75 -27.85 -4.08
CA SER A 1173 26.36 -29.17 -3.89
C SER A 1173 27.89 -29.16 -3.85
N CYS A 1174 28.54 -28.09 -4.36
CA CYS A 1174 29.99 -28.03 -4.61
C CYS A 1174 30.81 -27.20 -3.60
N GLU A 1175 30.21 -26.51 -2.64
CA GLU A 1175 30.92 -25.49 -1.83
C GLU A 1175 31.99 -26.05 -0.86
N ASN A 1176 32.08 -27.38 -0.70
CA ASN A 1176 33.08 -28.05 0.14
C ASN A 1176 34.36 -28.53 -0.59
N SER A 1177 34.47 -28.39 -1.92
CA SER A 1177 35.74 -28.67 -2.61
C SER A 1177 36.58 -27.39 -2.68
N SER A 1178 37.46 -27.22 -1.69
CA SER A 1178 38.63 -26.33 -1.63
C SER A 1178 38.77 -25.23 -2.70
N GLU A 1179 38.90 -24.00 -2.20
CA GLU A 1179 39.60 -22.88 -2.86
C GLU A 1179 40.76 -23.39 -3.74
N ASP A 1180 40.81 -22.92 -5.00
CA ASP A 1180 41.83 -23.16 -6.06
C ASP A 1180 41.47 -24.06 -7.25
N GLY A 1181 40.27 -24.61 -7.36
CA GLY A 1181 39.79 -25.24 -8.60
C GLY A 1181 39.03 -24.25 -9.49
N VAL A 1182 39.51 -23.97 -10.71
CA VAL A 1182 38.80 -23.19 -11.75
C VAL A 1182 37.46 -23.87 -12.07
N MET A 1183 36.39 -23.54 -11.34
CA MET A 1183 35.02 -23.95 -11.67
C MET A 1183 34.55 -23.15 -12.89
N SER A 1184 33.93 -23.85 -13.84
CA SER A 1184 33.45 -23.28 -15.10
C SER A 1184 32.42 -22.17 -14.87
N SER A 1185 32.85 -20.92 -15.05
CA SER A 1185 32.04 -19.71 -14.96
C SER A 1185 30.99 -19.65 -16.08
N GLN A 1186 29.79 -20.18 -15.82
CA GLN A 1186 28.62 -19.93 -16.66
C GLN A 1186 27.92 -18.66 -16.18
N CYS A 1187 27.71 -17.69 -17.08
CA CYS A 1187 27.00 -16.45 -16.80
C CYS A 1187 25.49 -16.74 -16.69
N LEU A 1188 24.83 -16.25 -15.63
CA LEU A 1188 23.39 -16.44 -15.43
C LEU A 1188 22.62 -15.72 -16.55
N PRO A 1189 21.70 -16.36 -17.27
CA PRO A 1189 20.68 -15.65 -18.05
C PRO A 1189 19.83 -14.79 -17.12
N LEU A 1190 20.08 -13.48 -17.13
CA LEU A 1190 19.34 -12.46 -16.37
C LEU A 1190 18.22 -11.80 -17.19
N THR A 1191 18.09 -12.13 -18.48
CA THR A 1191 17.11 -11.48 -19.36
C THR A 1191 15.70 -11.97 -19.07
N LEU A 1192 14.89 -11.12 -18.44
CA LEU A 1192 13.44 -11.24 -18.34
C LEU A 1192 12.82 -11.02 -19.74
N LYS A 1193 12.94 -12.00 -20.65
CA LYS A 1193 12.06 -12.00 -21.83
C LYS A 1193 10.65 -12.24 -21.30
N GLY A 1194 9.82 -11.19 -21.36
CA GLY A 1194 8.42 -11.17 -20.91
C GLY A 1194 7.63 -12.38 -21.40
N ARG A 1195 7.69 -13.47 -20.63
CA ARG A 1195 7.06 -14.73 -20.94
C ARG A 1195 6.29 -15.17 -19.71
N GLU A 1196 5.14 -14.53 -19.52
CA GLU A 1196 4.08 -15.05 -18.64
C GLU A 1196 3.43 -16.33 -19.22
N GLU A 1197 3.81 -16.74 -20.45
CA GLU A 1197 3.43 -18.04 -20.98
C GLU A 1197 4.22 -19.14 -20.25
N GLN A 1198 3.58 -19.77 -19.25
CA GLN A 1198 4.03 -21.05 -18.72
C GLN A 1198 4.29 -22.01 -19.90
N PRO A 1199 5.46 -22.68 -19.94
CA PRO A 1199 5.78 -23.58 -21.04
C PRO A 1199 4.73 -24.69 -21.13
N VAL A 1200 4.22 -24.91 -22.35
CA VAL A 1200 3.35 -26.05 -22.67
C VAL A 1200 4.04 -27.33 -22.19
N PHE A 1201 3.29 -28.22 -21.54
CA PHE A 1201 3.82 -29.50 -21.05
C PHE A 1201 4.56 -30.21 -22.18
N ASN A 1202 5.87 -30.42 -22.01
CA ASN A 1202 6.68 -31.11 -23.00
C ASN A 1202 6.96 -32.54 -22.51
N PRO A 1203 6.18 -33.54 -22.99
CA PRO A 1203 6.33 -34.92 -22.54
C PRO A 1203 7.73 -35.49 -22.84
N PHE A 1204 8.41 -35.03 -23.89
CA PHE A 1204 9.76 -35.49 -24.22
C PHE A 1204 10.82 -34.96 -23.24
N GLN A 1205 10.64 -33.74 -22.73
CA GLN A 1205 11.53 -33.16 -21.74
C GLN A 1205 11.37 -33.85 -20.38
N VAL A 1206 10.12 -34.08 -19.96
CA VAL A 1206 9.81 -34.81 -18.73
C VAL A 1206 10.32 -36.25 -18.82
N TYR A 1207 10.08 -36.94 -19.94
CA TYR A 1207 10.64 -38.29 -20.18
C TYR A 1207 12.16 -38.32 -20.05
N ARG A 1208 12.87 -37.36 -20.67
CA ARG A 1208 14.34 -37.30 -20.58
C ARG A 1208 14.81 -37.05 -19.15
N GLN A 1209 14.16 -36.16 -18.40
CA GLN A 1209 14.49 -35.85 -17.01
C GLN A 1209 14.20 -37.02 -16.08
N SER A 1210 13.03 -37.65 -16.19
CA SER A 1210 12.63 -38.83 -15.40
C SER A 1210 13.51 -40.05 -15.72
N CYS A 1211 13.88 -40.30 -16.98
CA CYS A 1211 14.83 -41.37 -17.33
C CYS A 1211 16.24 -41.13 -16.80
N ALA A 1212 16.69 -39.86 -16.74
CA ALA A 1212 18.02 -39.52 -16.21
C ALA A 1212 18.07 -39.55 -14.67
N LYS A 1213 17.00 -39.13 -13.98
CA LYS A 1213 16.96 -38.96 -12.52
C LYS A 1213 16.28 -40.12 -11.77
N VAL A 1214 15.13 -40.62 -12.25
CA VAL A 1214 14.26 -41.58 -11.53
C VAL A 1214 14.38 -43.01 -12.07
N PHE A 1215 14.50 -43.20 -13.39
CA PHE A 1215 14.51 -44.52 -14.05
C PHE A 1215 15.87 -44.90 -14.65
N ASN A 1216 16.96 -44.35 -14.11
CA ASN A 1216 18.29 -44.65 -14.62
C ASN A 1216 18.63 -46.13 -14.39
N GLN A 1217 18.89 -46.84 -15.50
CA GLN A 1217 19.01 -48.30 -15.53
C GLN A 1217 20.26 -48.79 -14.80
N SER A 1218 21.39 -48.08 -14.90
CA SER A 1218 22.66 -48.49 -14.26
C SER A 1218 22.65 -48.33 -12.75
N THR A 1219 22.03 -47.27 -12.23
CA THR A 1219 21.94 -47.00 -10.78
C THR A 1219 20.95 -47.93 -10.08
N SER A 1220 19.91 -48.39 -10.79
CA SER A 1220 18.86 -49.26 -10.21
C SER A 1220 19.27 -50.72 -10.11
N THR A 1221 20.10 -51.23 -11.04
CA THR A 1221 20.61 -52.62 -11.03
C THR A 1221 21.80 -52.82 -10.10
N GLU A 1222 22.62 -51.78 -9.86
CA GLU A 1222 23.80 -51.82 -8.97
C GLU A 1222 23.51 -51.34 -7.53
N TRP A 1223 22.24 -51.03 -7.21
CA TRP A 1223 21.87 -50.55 -5.87
C TRP A 1223 22.08 -51.66 -4.81
N ASN A 1224 23.13 -51.50 -4.01
CA ASN A 1224 23.42 -52.33 -2.85
C ASN A 1224 22.53 -51.91 -1.67
N TRP A 1225 21.44 -52.63 -1.45
CA TRP A 1225 20.56 -52.44 -0.30
C TRP A 1225 21.27 -52.83 1.00
N ASP A 1226 21.26 -51.91 1.98
CA ASP A 1226 21.81 -52.14 3.32
C ASP A 1226 20.81 -52.92 4.18
N TRP A 1227 20.81 -54.25 4.00
CA TRP A 1227 19.89 -55.16 4.70
C TRP A 1227 20.02 -55.09 6.21
N SER A 1228 21.20 -54.73 6.74
CA SER A 1228 21.44 -54.56 8.19
C SER A 1228 20.63 -53.42 8.78
N ASN A 1229 20.34 -52.37 8.01
CA ASN A 1229 19.54 -51.23 8.45
C ASN A 1229 18.05 -51.41 8.12
N LEU A 1230 17.72 -52.06 7.00
CA LEU A 1230 16.34 -52.20 6.52
C LEU A 1230 15.55 -53.31 7.24
N LEU A 1231 16.15 -54.48 7.47
CA LEU A 1231 15.44 -55.61 8.06
C LEU A 1231 15.00 -55.38 9.52
N PRO A 1232 15.79 -54.71 10.40
CA PRO A 1232 15.33 -54.40 11.75
C PRO A 1232 14.09 -53.49 11.79
N SER A 1233 13.96 -52.54 10.87
CA SER A 1233 12.78 -51.65 10.77
C SER A 1233 11.47 -52.41 10.49
N CYS A 1234 11.57 -53.59 9.85
CA CYS A 1234 10.42 -54.43 9.52
C CYS A 1234 9.90 -55.25 10.71
N LEU A 1235 10.61 -55.27 11.85
CA LEU A 1235 10.22 -56.03 13.04
C LEU A 1235 9.05 -55.38 13.81
N GLY A 1236 8.76 -54.11 13.56
CA GLY A 1236 7.60 -53.39 14.12
C GLY A 1236 6.28 -53.62 13.36
N LEU A 1237 6.29 -54.40 12.28
CA LEU A 1237 5.09 -54.70 11.48
C LEU A 1237 4.11 -55.61 12.23
N ASN A 1238 2.82 -55.50 11.88
CA ASN A 1238 1.81 -56.42 12.38
C ASN A 1238 2.20 -57.88 12.08
N GLN A 1239 2.16 -58.74 13.10
CA GLN A 1239 2.56 -60.14 13.04
C GLN A 1239 1.85 -60.93 11.92
N MET A 1240 0.60 -60.59 11.59
CA MET A 1240 -0.11 -61.22 10.47
C MET A 1240 0.50 -60.83 9.12
N THR A 1241 0.72 -59.54 8.88
CA THR A 1241 1.31 -59.01 7.64
C THR A 1241 2.71 -59.57 7.42
N PHE A 1242 3.52 -59.61 8.47
CA PHE A 1242 4.87 -60.16 8.41
C PHE A 1242 4.88 -61.65 8.01
N ARG A 1243 4.00 -62.46 8.61
CA ARG A 1243 3.89 -63.90 8.28
C ARG A 1243 3.45 -64.15 6.85
N VAL A 1244 2.52 -63.34 6.34
CA VAL A 1244 2.02 -63.45 4.97
C VAL A 1244 3.15 -63.15 3.97
N LEU A 1245 3.85 -62.01 4.13
CA LEU A 1245 4.98 -61.64 3.28
C LEU A 1245 6.11 -62.68 3.32
N LEU A 1246 6.42 -63.23 4.50
CA LEU A 1246 7.42 -64.29 4.65
C LEU A 1246 7.03 -65.59 3.95
N THR A 1247 5.73 -65.91 3.90
CA THR A 1247 5.24 -67.09 3.17
C THR A 1247 5.40 -66.91 1.65
N HIS A 1248 5.17 -65.70 1.16
CA HIS A 1248 5.38 -65.34 -0.25
C HIS A 1248 6.87 -65.38 -0.62
N SER A 1249 7.77 -64.91 0.25
CA SER A 1249 9.22 -65.00 0.00
C SER A 1249 9.73 -66.44 0.01
N TYR A 1250 9.26 -67.29 0.94
CA TYR A 1250 9.67 -68.69 0.99
C TYR A 1250 9.23 -69.48 -0.25
N SER A 1251 8.06 -69.15 -0.81
CA SER A 1251 7.54 -69.76 -2.04
C SER A 1251 8.36 -69.38 -3.28
N SER A 1252 9.07 -68.24 -3.25
CA SER A 1252 9.94 -67.78 -4.35
C SER A 1252 11.28 -68.50 -4.45
N HIS A 1253 11.75 -69.08 -3.33
CA HIS A 1253 13.04 -69.76 -3.20
C HIS A 1253 12.96 -71.27 -3.45
N LEU A 1254 11.74 -71.82 -3.51
CA LEU A 1254 11.42 -73.17 -3.98
C LEU A 1254 11.25 -73.16 -5.50
#